data_AF-A0A372IK36-F1
#
_entry.id   AF-A0A372IK36-F1
#
_cell.length_a   1.000
_cell.length_b   1.000
_cell.length_c   1.000
_cell.angle_alpha   90.00
_cell.angle_beta   90.00
_cell.angle_gamma   90.00
#
_symmetry.space_group_name_H-M   'P 1'
#
loop_
_entity.id
_entity.type
_entity.pdbx_description
1 polymer ?
#
loop_
_entity_poly.entity_id
_entity_poly.type
_entity_poly.pdbx_seq_one_letter_code
_entity_poly.pdbx_strand_id
1 'polypeptide(L)'
;MDQNRQQRQAPASAPAVRTEQVLERYYGQLVEWGTLLTRGDQNKAQDLVHDFCLHLTVTKPDLSAVRDMDGYLYKSLRNIYVSGLAQSSREALQLVSIAEYDSVQLAAMPRHAGDPLQRQNDLRRICCYAVWRKAQTKSASYFILRYFHGYHHQEIADLACVPISAIYNKFRAFRVEVRSYLEAPRKLQFTSREVPPVPALRWTPLSSIDLFKELRKSILDARTGDCLPEEELIAFYTSERPKPLSCSLLSHIVSCEHCLALVDSHLQRPTLKDREPLDEVGDISDGAGTEAGKPAGMSRERLLRSVRRYRTEVLEHRPRTLSIAVDGKILASHDVQAQRNVLSARIDRPENASFVEVFSEQGIRLALISIGELPPEGPHGQTQRVDLSDDRWLDLSLSFDGLGLNSEVVYFDPALAPELMEEDDSDEFVRILPRPEPSRAGDGNILSWPRTSAWLAAVRKFLRPITPSPVIAWSLVIASVFCVAGYFVLRNDKTVPVLSARDILNRSIQAEAASLEGQTEHQVFRFEEATADGSILKQGTIDLWKDGDGKRYMRRLYDVQHRLIAAEWSQRNGDRGEYPVAEDSQASGANREMLADNLWKQDVSPSAFRELNGENAQIRATEDGYELTATETGVSHPQLISATLVLDHHYHPIREVMRVRNGGEVRFVQADYERRPSSSVPDAIFDPQDQGLRSKVERRPFFSKSVISDVQLAELHIAVLYQLNNLGADTSEPIDVEETPDGRVRVTGAVPDDSRKQQILARLNLLENHQLLEAHLFSPTDVQKPGFKRPRVIGSTISTYDVGQTKAPADAALRGFFQAQGMSGTALDAAVVGFSRDALGHSQRALQHASALNRLGSTFPIFELGYVSLPSQQQWTELVAKHTMALEVELRALHDQLAPLTPLRDQQPSIGQTNPAIENPAQFARQANQLLGKTQDLNRTVGSIFASGQEPEEQPPGLDSLVAATSKAIPLQEAVELTSFAVQLNASGRTASISRQQSRPDKQTPNQP
;
A
#
# COMPACT_ATOMS: atom_id res chain seq x y z
N MET A 1 15.30 -35.49 58.65
CA MET A 1 14.26 -36.26 57.93
C MET A 1 13.61 -35.27 56.98
N ASP A 2 14.28 -34.80 55.94
CA ASP A 2 14.95 -35.53 54.85
C ASP A 2 14.04 -36.52 54.14
N GLN A 3 14.02 -36.40 52.80
CA GLN A 3 13.32 -37.19 51.77
C GLN A 3 11.86 -36.74 51.56
N ASN A 4 11.42 -36.19 50.42
CA ASN A 4 11.75 -36.50 49.04
C ASN A 4 11.49 -35.27 48.15
N ARG A 5 12.57 -34.59 47.73
CA ARG A 5 12.57 -33.59 46.65
C ARG A 5 13.54 -34.09 45.58
N GLN A 6 13.20 -35.20 44.92
CA GLN A 6 13.84 -35.65 43.68
C GLN A 6 13.19 -34.85 42.54
N GLN A 7 13.72 -33.69 42.14
CA GLN A 7 14.73 -33.59 41.09
C GLN A 7 14.55 -34.65 39.99
N ARG A 8 13.55 -34.45 39.12
CA ARG A 8 13.68 -34.83 37.71
C ARG A 8 14.74 -33.93 37.09
N GLN A 9 16.00 -34.33 37.21
CA GLN A 9 17.07 -33.80 36.37
C GLN A 9 16.75 -34.22 34.92
N ALA A 10 16.31 -33.26 34.11
CA ALA A 10 16.40 -33.38 32.67
C ALA A 10 17.88 -33.64 32.31
N PRO A 11 18.18 -34.53 31.34
CA PRO A 11 19.54 -34.71 30.88
C PRO A 11 20.08 -33.36 30.42
N ALA A 12 21.28 -32.99 30.89
CA ALA A 12 21.96 -31.77 30.50
C ALA A 12 22.02 -31.69 28.97
N SER A 13 21.19 -30.81 28.39
CA SER A 13 21.17 -30.54 26.96
C SER A 13 22.54 -29.98 26.57
N ALA A 14 23.07 -30.49 25.46
CA ALA A 14 24.21 -29.89 24.80
C ALA A 14 23.97 -28.38 24.61
N PRO A 15 25.00 -27.52 24.72
CA PRO A 15 24.81 -26.08 24.58
C PRO A 15 24.13 -25.79 23.25
N ALA A 16 22.91 -25.23 23.31
CA ALA A 16 22.15 -24.87 22.12
C ALA A 16 23.02 -23.98 21.24
N VAL A 17 23.27 -24.42 20.01
CA VAL A 17 24.08 -23.67 19.05
C VAL A 17 23.35 -22.35 18.78
N ARG A 18 23.96 -21.23 19.21
CA ARG A 18 23.34 -19.91 19.03
C ARG A 18 23.33 -19.56 17.54
N THR A 19 22.17 -19.19 17.00
CA THR A 19 21.99 -18.80 15.58
C THR A 19 23.02 -17.77 15.11
N GLU A 20 23.38 -16.82 15.97
CA GLU A 20 24.39 -15.79 15.68
C GLU A 20 25.78 -16.38 15.40
N GLN A 21 26.19 -17.42 16.14
CA GLN A 21 27.48 -18.10 15.93
C GLN A 21 27.49 -18.88 14.61
N VAL A 22 26.34 -19.45 14.22
CA VAL A 22 26.19 -20.12 12.92
C VAL A 22 26.32 -19.08 11.80
N LEU A 23 25.61 -17.96 11.89
CA LEU A 23 25.68 -16.89 10.90
C LEU A 23 27.10 -16.33 10.76
N GLU A 24 27.79 -16.07 11.88
CA GLU A 24 29.18 -15.57 11.87
C GLU A 24 30.16 -16.52 11.18
N ARG A 25 29.97 -17.84 11.38
CA ARG A 25 30.79 -18.89 10.79
C ARG A 25 30.49 -19.09 9.30
N TYR A 26 29.21 -19.07 8.92
CA TYR A 26 28.75 -19.39 7.57
C TYR A 26 28.66 -18.19 6.64
N TYR A 27 28.86 -16.97 7.13
CA TYR A 27 28.69 -15.72 6.36
C TYR A 27 29.42 -15.75 4.99
N GLY A 28 30.68 -16.16 4.96
CA GLY A 28 31.45 -16.22 3.70
C GLY A 28 30.82 -17.17 2.67
N GLN A 29 30.40 -18.36 3.13
CA GLN A 29 29.76 -19.36 2.28
C GLN A 29 28.36 -18.92 1.81
N LEU A 30 27.60 -18.22 2.67
CA LEU A 30 26.31 -17.64 2.30
C LEU A 30 26.45 -16.58 1.20
N VAL A 31 27.49 -15.75 1.25
CA VAL A 31 27.78 -14.76 0.20
C VAL A 31 28.17 -15.43 -1.12
N GLU A 32 28.96 -16.51 -1.06
CA GLU A 32 29.30 -17.30 -2.25
C GLU A 32 28.06 -17.94 -2.90
N TRP A 33 27.22 -18.59 -2.10
CA TRP A 33 25.95 -19.16 -2.58
C TRP A 33 24.98 -18.09 -3.08
N GLY A 34 24.91 -16.95 -2.38
CA GLY A 34 24.11 -15.80 -2.80
C GLY A 34 24.55 -15.28 -4.17
N THR A 35 25.87 -15.14 -4.37
CA THR A 35 26.46 -14.72 -5.66
C THR A 35 26.10 -15.68 -6.78
N LEU A 36 26.10 -16.99 -6.50
CA LEU A 36 25.68 -18.01 -7.46
C LEU A 36 24.19 -17.84 -7.84
N LEU A 37 23.31 -17.68 -6.85
CA LEU A 37 21.88 -17.50 -7.08
C LEU A 37 21.56 -16.20 -7.84
N THR A 38 22.32 -15.13 -7.59
CA THR A 38 22.13 -13.81 -8.23
C THR A 38 22.90 -13.64 -9.53
N ARG A 39 23.46 -14.72 -10.10
CA ARG A 39 24.20 -14.73 -11.37
C ARG A 39 25.40 -13.76 -11.39
N GLY A 40 26.09 -13.63 -10.25
CA GLY A 40 27.29 -12.79 -10.12
C GLY A 40 27.05 -11.37 -9.63
N ASP A 41 25.80 -10.95 -9.44
CA ASP A 41 25.45 -9.63 -8.90
C ASP A 41 25.73 -9.58 -7.39
N GLN A 42 26.86 -8.94 -7.03
CA GLN A 42 27.36 -8.84 -5.65
C GLN A 42 26.42 -8.05 -4.74
N ASN A 43 25.78 -6.99 -5.25
CA ASN A 43 24.89 -6.15 -4.45
C ASN A 43 23.62 -6.94 -4.09
N LYS A 44 23.02 -7.63 -5.08
CA LYS A 44 21.87 -8.50 -4.82
C LYS A 44 22.21 -9.69 -3.92
N ALA A 45 23.44 -10.21 -4.03
CA ALA A 45 23.88 -11.31 -3.17
C ALA A 45 23.97 -10.86 -1.71
N GLN A 46 24.52 -9.68 -1.45
CA GLN A 46 24.59 -9.10 -0.11
C GLN A 46 23.20 -8.82 0.46
N ASP A 47 22.30 -8.26 -0.35
CA ASP A 47 20.89 -8.04 0.03
C ASP A 47 20.17 -9.36 0.38
N LEU A 48 20.38 -10.40 -0.43
CA LEU A 48 19.82 -11.73 -0.18
C LEU A 48 20.34 -12.33 1.12
N VAL A 49 21.65 -12.24 1.38
CA VAL A 49 22.27 -12.74 2.62
C VAL A 49 21.78 -11.94 3.82
N HIS A 50 21.62 -10.63 3.67
CA HIS A 50 21.04 -9.77 4.72
C HIS A 50 19.63 -10.24 5.09
N ASP A 51 18.74 -10.41 4.12
CA ASP A 51 17.36 -10.83 4.35
C ASP A 51 17.29 -12.25 4.94
N PHE A 52 18.21 -13.14 4.56
CA PHE A 52 18.34 -14.47 5.14
C PHE A 52 18.81 -14.44 6.59
N CYS A 53 19.83 -13.62 6.92
CA CYS A 53 20.28 -13.44 8.29
C CYS A 53 19.15 -12.86 9.16
N LEU A 54 18.41 -11.88 8.64
CA LEU A 54 17.25 -11.31 9.30
C LEU A 54 16.21 -12.39 9.61
N HIS A 55 15.82 -13.20 8.61
CA HIS A 55 14.88 -14.29 8.80
C HIS A 55 15.32 -15.25 9.92
N LEU A 56 16.57 -15.75 9.89
CA LEU A 56 17.06 -16.69 10.91
C LEU A 56 17.09 -16.09 12.32
N THR A 57 17.41 -14.81 12.45
CA THR A 57 17.47 -14.13 13.76
C THR A 57 16.08 -13.82 14.33
N VAL A 58 15.06 -13.70 13.48
CA VAL A 58 13.66 -13.53 13.88
C VAL A 58 13.05 -14.89 14.25
N THR A 59 13.17 -15.90 13.38
CA THR A 59 12.51 -17.19 13.59
C THR A 59 13.23 -18.13 14.55
N LYS A 60 14.53 -17.92 14.79
CA LYS A 60 15.38 -18.71 15.71
C LYS A 60 15.10 -20.22 15.62
N PRO A 61 15.23 -20.83 14.43
CA PRO A 61 14.95 -22.26 14.28
C PRO A 61 15.88 -23.09 15.16
N ASP A 62 15.41 -24.26 15.61
CA ASP A 62 16.26 -25.20 16.32
C ASP A 62 17.24 -25.86 15.34
N LEU A 63 18.45 -25.28 15.27
CA LEU A 63 19.53 -25.78 14.41
C LEU A 63 20.22 -27.02 14.98
N SER A 64 19.95 -27.42 16.23
CA SER A 64 20.61 -28.57 16.85
C SER A 64 20.12 -29.91 16.27
N ALA A 65 18.88 -29.95 15.76
CA ALA A 65 18.28 -31.13 15.16
C ALA A 65 18.63 -31.32 13.67
N VAL A 66 19.32 -30.36 13.05
CA VAL A 66 19.63 -30.36 11.62
C VAL A 66 20.88 -31.20 11.35
N ARG A 67 20.71 -32.31 10.62
CA ARG A 67 21.81 -33.24 10.27
C ARG A 67 22.76 -32.68 9.21
N ASP A 68 22.21 -32.05 8.17
CA ASP A 68 22.95 -31.41 7.08
C ASP A 68 22.75 -29.89 7.14
N MET A 69 23.67 -29.23 7.84
CA MET A 69 23.63 -27.77 8.00
C MET A 69 23.80 -27.04 6.68
N ASP A 70 24.68 -27.51 5.81
CA ASP A 70 24.99 -26.84 4.54
C ASP A 70 23.78 -26.91 3.61
N GLY A 71 23.18 -28.09 3.47
CA GLY A 71 21.95 -28.30 2.69
C GLY A 71 20.77 -27.48 3.22
N TYR A 72 20.59 -27.42 4.54
CA TYR A 72 19.54 -26.63 5.17
C TYR A 72 19.73 -25.12 4.91
N LEU A 73 20.93 -24.59 5.15
CA LEU A 73 21.23 -23.16 4.97
C LEU A 73 21.12 -22.75 3.50
N TYR A 74 21.63 -23.57 2.57
CA TYR A 74 21.50 -23.30 1.14
C TYR A 74 20.05 -23.33 0.67
N LYS A 75 19.26 -24.34 1.09
CA LYS A 75 17.83 -24.43 0.74
C LYS A 75 17.06 -23.23 1.27
N SER A 76 17.27 -22.84 2.52
CA SER A 76 16.61 -21.67 3.10
C SER A 76 17.03 -20.37 2.40
N LEU A 77 18.32 -20.18 2.08
CA LEU A 77 18.80 -19.03 1.30
C LEU A 77 18.14 -18.97 -0.08
N ARG A 78 18.03 -20.11 -0.77
CA ARG A 78 17.31 -20.21 -2.05
C ARG A 78 15.84 -19.86 -1.90
N ASN A 79 15.18 -20.28 -0.82
CA ASN A 79 13.78 -19.94 -0.56
C ASN A 79 13.59 -18.43 -0.34
N ILE A 80 14.50 -17.77 0.40
CA ILE A 80 14.50 -16.31 0.51
C ILE A 80 14.66 -15.65 -0.86
N TYR A 81 15.56 -16.16 -1.71
CA TYR A 81 15.76 -15.65 -3.07
C TYR A 81 14.52 -15.78 -3.95
N VAL A 82 13.89 -16.96 -3.98
CA VAL A 82 12.64 -17.23 -4.73
C VAL A 82 11.52 -16.30 -4.24
N SER A 83 11.40 -16.14 -2.92
CA SER A 83 10.45 -15.21 -2.34
C SER A 83 10.72 -13.75 -2.73
N GLY A 84 11.99 -13.34 -2.80
CA GLY A 84 12.40 -12.01 -3.28
C GLY A 84 12.03 -11.76 -4.74
N LEU A 85 12.16 -12.76 -5.62
CA LEU A 85 11.76 -12.62 -7.03
C LEU A 85 10.26 -12.35 -7.20
N ALA A 86 9.41 -12.81 -6.28
CA ALA A 86 7.97 -12.58 -6.29
C ALA A 86 7.56 -11.25 -5.61
N GLN A 87 8.51 -10.46 -5.08
CA GLN A 87 8.25 -9.22 -4.34
C GLN A 87 7.46 -8.20 -5.15
N SER A 88 7.86 -7.92 -6.40
CA SER A 88 7.18 -6.95 -7.25
C SER A 88 5.71 -7.33 -7.53
N SER A 89 5.41 -8.64 -7.57
CA SER A 89 4.05 -9.15 -7.68
C SER A 89 3.25 -8.96 -6.38
N ARG A 90 3.89 -9.04 -5.20
CA ARG A 90 3.23 -8.78 -3.91
C ARG A 90 2.96 -7.29 -3.70
N GLU A 91 3.94 -6.44 -4.00
CA GLU A 91 3.79 -4.98 -3.92
C GLU A 91 2.71 -4.45 -4.88
N ALA A 92 2.53 -5.08 -6.04
CA ALA A 92 1.43 -4.75 -6.94
C ALA A 92 0.04 -5.10 -6.35
N LEU A 93 -0.04 -6.07 -5.43
CA LEU A 93 -1.28 -6.47 -4.76
C LEU A 93 -1.53 -5.66 -3.47
N GLN A 94 -0.49 -5.10 -2.86
CA GLN A 94 -0.55 -4.35 -1.60
C GLN A 94 -0.14 -2.88 -1.83
N LEU A 95 -1.14 -2.02 -2.07
CA LEU A 95 -0.94 -0.57 -2.07
C LEU A 95 -1.00 -0.05 -0.63
N VAL A 96 0.17 0.19 -0.03
CA VAL A 96 0.28 0.80 1.30
C VAL A 96 0.55 2.29 1.15
N SER A 97 -0.26 3.13 1.80
CA SER A 97 -0.01 4.57 1.83
C SER A 97 1.30 4.87 2.57
N ILE A 98 2.03 5.91 2.15
CA ILE A 98 3.30 6.34 2.78
C ILE A 98 3.13 6.57 4.30
N ALA A 99 1.95 7.07 4.71
CA ALA A 99 1.62 7.31 6.11
C ALA A 99 1.35 6.04 6.94
N GLU A 100 1.19 4.88 6.30
CA GLU A 100 0.88 3.62 6.97
C GLU A 100 2.09 2.79 7.34
N TYR A 101 3.26 3.11 6.79
CA TYR A 101 4.51 2.49 7.21
C TYR A 101 4.82 2.77 8.68
N ASP A 102 5.56 1.86 9.30
CA ASP A 102 5.90 1.95 10.72
C ASP A 102 6.91 3.03 11.06
N SER A 103 7.76 3.37 10.10
CA SER A 103 8.75 4.42 10.26
C SER A 103 9.02 5.15 8.95
N VAL A 104 9.55 6.36 9.06
CA VAL A 104 10.02 7.14 7.91
C VAL A 104 11.13 6.42 7.16
N GLN A 105 11.96 5.63 7.85
CA GLN A 105 13.02 4.83 7.22
C GLN A 105 12.42 3.80 6.26
N LEU A 106 11.42 3.03 6.72
CA LEU A 106 10.72 2.06 5.86
C LEU A 106 10.03 2.77 4.69
N ALA A 107 9.32 3.86 4.94
CA ALA A 107 8.62 4.63 3.91
C ALA A 107 9.57 5.22 2.83
N ALA A 108 10.80 5.58 3.22
CA ALA A 108 11.81 6.17 2.35
C ALA A 108 12.66 5.12 1.60
N MET A 109 12.46 3.81 1.84
CA MET A 109 13.29 2.77 1.21
C MET A 109 13.17 2.81 -0.33
N PRO A 110 14.30 2.75 -1.08
CA PRO A 110 14.29 2.80 -2.54
C PRO A 110 13.51 1.66 -3.20
N ARG A 111 13.38 0.52 -2.51
CA ARG A 111 12.79 -0.73 -3.03
C ARG A 111 11.29 -0.63 -3.34
N HIS A 112 10.58 0.35 -2.78
CA HIS A 112 9.14 0.52 -3.02
C HIS A 112 8.84 1.20 -4.36
N ALA A 113 7.78 0.74 -5.04
CA ALA A 113 7.32 1.30 -6.30
C ALA A 113 6.84 2.77 -6.16
N GLY A 114 7.24 3.63 -7.11
CA GLY A 114 6.79 5.02 -7.20
C GLY A 114 7.95 6.04 -7.30
N ASP A 115 7.62 7.26 -7.69
CA ASP A 115 8.59 8.36 -7.82
C ASP A 115 9.23 8.69 -6.45
N PRO A 116 10.56 8.53 -6.28
CA PRO A 116 11.24 8.81 -5.02
C PRO A 116 11.07 10.28 -4.58
N LEU A 117 11.03 11.24 -5.51
CA LEU A 117 10.86 12.64 -5.17
C LEU A 117 9.46 12.91 -4.61
N GLN A 118 8.43 12.39 -5.28
CA GLN A 118 7.05 12.50 -4.80
C GLN A 118 6.91 11.90 -3.40
N ARG A 119 7.52 10.74 -3.15
CA ARG A 119 7.53 10.12 -1.81
C ARG A 119 8.17 11.01 -0.76
N GLN A 120 9.33 11.60 -1.05
CA GLN A 120 9.97 12.54 -0.12
C GLN A 120 9.12 13.80 0.13
N ASN A 121 8.45 14.30 -0.90
CA ASN A 121 7.54 15.44 -0.76
C ASN A 121 6.29 15.09 0.06
N ASP A 122 5.76 13.88 -0.07
CA ASP A 122 4.68 13.40 0.79
C ASP A 122 5.15 13.21 2.24
N LEU A 123 6.38 12.74 2.47
CA LEU A 123 6.99 12.72 3.81
C LEU A 123 7.12 14.12 4.42
N ARG A 124 7.51 15.13 3.63
CA ARG A 124 7.52 16.55 4.08
C ARG A 124 6.12 17.03 4.44
N ARG A 125 5.10 16.69 3.64
CA ARG A 125 3.69 17.01 3.92
C ARG A 125 3.22 16.38 5.22
N ILE A 126 3.49 15.08 5.42
CA ILE A 126 3.17 14.35 6.66
C ILE A 126 3.86 15.02 7.86
N CYS A 127 5.16 15.32 7.75
CA CYS A 127 5.92 15.95 8.82
C CYS A 127 5.36 17.32 9.20
N CYS A 128 5.13 18.18 8.21
CA CYS A 128 4.56 19.53 8.41
C CYS A 128 3.17 19.45 9.06
N TYR A 129 2.33 18.53 8.60
CA TYR A 129 1.00 18.32 9.14
C TYR A 129 1.03 17.80 10.58
N ALA A 130 1.85 16.79 10.87
CA ALA A 130 1.98 16.24 12.23
C ALA A 130 2.52 17.28 13.22
N VAL A 131 3.50 18.09 12.79
CA VAL A 131 4.08 19.18 13.58
C VAL A 131 3.05 20.29 13.87
N TRP A 132 2.18 20.61 12.92
CA TRP A 132 1.08 21.54 13.17
C TRP A 132 0.04 20.94 14.13
N ARG A 133 -0.26 19.65 13.99
CA ARG A 133 -1.33 18.97 14.72
C ARG A 133 -0.95 18.53 16.15
N LYS A 134 0.34 18.36 16.47
CA LYS A 134 0.82 17.90 17.80
C LYS A 134 0.41 18.78 18.99
N ALA A 135 0.16 20.06 18.78
CA ALA A 135 -0.33 20.96 19.83
C ALA A 135 -1.84 20.83 20.09
N GLN A 136 -2.57 20.19 19.18
CA GLN A 136 -4.03 20.07 19.21
C GLN A 136 -4.49 18.68 19.64
N THR A 137 -3.73 17.63 19.30
CA THR A 137 -4.05 16.25 19.69
C THR A 137 -2.84 15.48 20.18
N LYS A 138 -3.04 14.65 21.22
CA LYS A 138 -2.00 13.73 21.73
C LYS A 138 -1.57 12.73 20.65
N SER A 139 -2.49 12.31 19.78
CA SER A 139 -2.25 11.33 18.71
C SER A 139 -1.18 11.77 17.70
N ALA A 140 -1.12 13.07 17.37
CA ALA A 140 -0.08 13.60 16.50
C ALA A 140 1.31 13.53 17.14
N SER A 141 1.41 13.75 18.46
CA SER A 141 2.66 13.59 19.21
C SER A 141 3.11 12.12 19.26
N TYR A 142 2.20 11.18 19.50
CA TYR A 142 2.50 9.74 19.40
C TYR A 142 2.97 9.35 18.00
N PHE A 143 2.35 9.95 16.97
CA PHE A 143 2.75 9.71 15.59
C PHE A 143 4.17 10.19 15.31
N ILE A 144 4.53 11.39 15.78
CA ILE A 144 5.89 11.91 15.64
C ILE A 144 6.92 10.98 16.31
N LEU A 145 6.64 10.55 17.54
CA LEU A 145 7.52 9.64 18.28
C LEU A 145 7.75 8.32 17.54
N ARG A 146 6.68 7.65 17.08
CA ARG A 146 6.80 6.36 16.37
C ARG A 146 7.40 6.50 14.98
N TYR A 147 6.83 7.39 14.17
CA TYR A 147 7.08 7.43 12.72
C TYR A 147 8.38 8.16 12.37
N PHE A 148 8.68 9.30 13.02
CA PHE A 148 9.87 10.10 12.70
C PHE A 148 11.03 9.84 13.66
N HIS A 149 10.75 9.69 14.95
CA HIS A 149 11.82 9.52 15.95
C HIS A 149 12.20 8.06 16.21
N GLY A 150 11.38 7.10 15.79
CA GLY A 150 11.67 5.67 15.91
C GLY A 150 11.48 5.11 17.32
N TYR A 151 10.55 5.66 18.10
CA TYR A 151 10.15 5.10 19.40
C TYR A 151 9.20 3.92 19.21
N HIS A 152 9.33 2.90 20.05
CA HIS A 152 8.43 1.75 20.08
C HIS A 152 7.13 2.07 20.82
N HIS A 153 6.07 1.28 20.59
CA HIS A 153 4.75 1.58 21.17
C HIS A 153 4.78 1.55 22.70
N GLN A 154 5.45 0.56 23.29
CA GLN A 154 5.66 0.50 24.74
C GLN A 154 6.46 1.70 25.25
N GLU A 155 7.48 2.14 24.51
CA GLU A 155 8.27 3.30 24.91
C GLU A 155 7.41 4.58 24.96
N ILE A 156 6.53 4.75 23.97
CA ILE A 156 5.59 5.88 23.91
C ILE A 156 4.56 5.79 25.05
N ALA A 157 4.05 4.59 25.33
CA ALA A 157 3.09 4.34 26.40
C ALA A 157 3.66 4.78 27.77
N ASP A 158 4.88 4.35 28.06
CA ASP A 158 5.56 4.71 29.31
C ASP A 158 5.95 6.19 29.36
N LEU A 159 6.37 6.77 28.23
CA LEU A 159 6.67 8.22 28.14
C LEU A 159 5.41 9.06 28.39
N ALA A 160 4.27 8.65 27.82
CA ALA A 160 3.01 9.38 27.93
C ALA A 160 2.21 9.02 29.19
N CYS A 161 2.65 8.03 29.97
CA CYS A 161 1.99 7.51 31.16
C CYS A 161 0.58 6.99 30.88
N VAL A 162 0.42 6.20 29.82
CA VAL A 162 -0.85 5.58 29.37
C VAL A 162 -0.62 4.11 29.00
N PRO A 163 -1.65 3.24 29.02
CA PRO A 163 -1.49 1.87 28.55
C PRO A 163 -1.22 1.82 27.03
N ILE A 164 -0.57 0.74 26.60
CA ILE A 164 -0.19 0.54 25.19
C ILE A 164 -1.41 0.47 24.24
N SER A 165 -2.56 -0.01 24.73
CA SER A 165 -3.85 -0.05 24.01
C SER A 165 -4.31 1.35 23.58
N ALA A 166 -4.15 2.35 24.47
CA ALA A 166 -4.49 3.75 24.19
C ALA A 166 -3.60 4.36 23.10
N ILE A 167 -2.31 4.03 23.10
CA ILE A 167 -1.38 4.46 22.03
C ILE A 167 -1.81 3.88 20.69
N TYR A 168 -2.12 2.57 20.65
CA TYR A 168 -2.52 1.89 19.42
C TYR A 168 -3.77 2.50 18.78
N ASN A 169 -4.83 2.69 19.57
CA ASN A 169 -6.10 3.25 19.09
C ASN A 169 -5.92 4.68 18.55
N LYS A 170 -5.21 5.53 19.31
CA LYS A 170 -4.95 6.93 18.91
C LYS A 170 -4.03 7.03 17.69
N PHE A 171 -3.01 6.18 17.61
CA PHE A 171 -2.09 6.13 16.47
C PHE A 171 -2.78 5.62 15.19
N ARG A 172 -3.65 4.60 15.31
CA ARG A 172 -4.47 4.10 14.19
C ARG A 172 -5.40 5.18 13.65
N ALA A 173 -6.13 5.88 14.53
CA ALA A 173 -7.02 6.97 14.15
C ALA A 173 -6.25 8.10 13.43
N PHE A 174 -5.09 8.48 13.96
CA PHE A 174 -4.28 9.53 13.35
C PHE A 174 -3.73 9.15 11.97
N ARG A 175 -3.34 7.89 11.75
CA ARG A 175 -2.93 7.42 10.40
C ARG A 175 -4.06 7.55 9.37
N VAL A 176 -5.33 7.38 9.77
CA VAL A 176 -6.50 7.59 8.89
C VAL A 176 -6.69 9.08 8.57
N GLU A 177 -6.49 9.95 9.58
CA GLU A 177 -6.51 11.42 9.42
C GLU A 177 -5.43 11.89 8.44
N VAL A 178 -4.17 11.46 8.63
CA VAL A 178 -3.04 11.81 7.76
C VAL A 178 -3.28 11.33 6.32
N ARG A 179 -3.83 10.14 6.12
CA ARG A 179 -4.16 9.65 4.77
C ARG A 179 -5.21 10.52 4.10
N SER A 180 -6.27 10.86 4.84
CA SER A 180 -7.32 11.75 4.34
C SER A 180 -6.76 13.13 3.98
N TYR A 181 -5.79 13.63 4.76
CA TYR A 181 -5.06 14.86 4.45
C TYR A 181 -4.25 14.75 3.14
N LEU A 182 -3.52 13.66 2.92
CA LEU A 182 -2.73 13.47 1.69
C LEU A 182 -3.60 13.34 0.43
N GLU A 183 -4.73 12.63 0.53
CA GLU A 183 -5.62 12.39 -0.62
C GLU A 183 -6.45 13.62 -0.97
N ALA A 184 -7.00 14.31 0.03
CA ALA A 184 -7.87 15.46 -0.18
C ALA A 184 -7.85 16.41 1.03
N PRO A 185 -6.86 17.32 1.12
CA PRO A 185 -6.71 18.24 2.26
C PRO A 185 -7.98 19.05 2.57
N ARG A 186 -8.76 19.38 1.53
CA ARG A 186 -10.01 20.17 1.63
C ARG A 186 -11.20 19.41 2.24
N LYS A 187 -11.11 18.09 2.44
CA LYS A 187 -12.17 17.28 3.06
C LYS A 187 -12.14 17.32 4.59
N LEU A 188 -11.03 17.73 5.19
CA LEU A 188 -10.88 17.82 6.63
C LEU A 188 -11.39 19.18 7.11
N GLN A 189 -12.36 19.16 8.03
CA GLN A 189 -12.81 20.36 8.73
C GLN A 189 -12.25 20.34 10.16
N PHE A 190 -11.46 21.36 10.48
CA PHE A 190 -10.95 21.62 11.82
C PHE A 190 -11.89 22.61 12.52
N THR A 191 -12.10 22.43 13.82
CA THR A 191 -12.93 23.34 14.64
C THR A 191 -12.25 24.70 14.79
N SER A 192 -10.91 24.75 14.78
CA SER A 192 -10.15 25.98 14.52
C SER A 192 -10.20 26.36 13.04
N ARG A 193 -10.40 27.64 12.72
CA ARG A 193 -10.40 28.19 11.34
C ARG A 193 -9.01 28.19 10.68
N GLU A 194 -8.01 27.60 11.32
CA GLU A 194 -6.63 27.56 10.83
C GLU A 194 -6.44 26.45 9.79
N VAL A 195 -5.87 26.81 8.65
CA VAL A 195 -5.56 25.89 7.56
C VAL A 195 -4.18 25.26 7.82
N PRO A 196 -4.00 23.95 7.58
CA PRO A 196 -2.70 23.32 7.75
C PRO A 196 -1.62 23.98 6.87
N PRO A 197 -0.42 24.25 7.39
CA PRO A 197 0.67 24.82 6.62
C PRO A 197 1.13 23.86 5.52
N VAL A 198 1.43 24.39 4.34
CA VAL A 198 2.01 23.63 3.22
C VAL A 198 3.53 23.79 3.27
N PRO A 199 4.32 22.70 3.35
CA PRO A 199 5.77 22.80 3.38
C PRO A 199 6.31 23.23 2.02
N ALA A 200 7.50 23.84 2.03
CA ALA A 200 8.27 24.03 0.82
C ALA A 200 8.65 22.66 0.24
N LEU A 201 8.09 22.32 -0.93
CA LEU A 201 8.41 21.08 -1.60
C LEU A 201 9.77 21.21 -2.31
N ARG A 202 10.51 20.10 -2.34
CA ARG A 202 11.77 20.05 -3.08
C ARG A 202 11.54 19.47 -4.46
N TRP A 203 12.46 19.81 -5.33
CA TRP A 203 12.44 19.43 -6.74
C TRP A 203 13.59 18.48 -7.10
N THR A 204 14.43 18.14 -6.12
CA THR A 204 15.46 17.09 -6.18
C THR A 204 15.26 16.11 -5.03
N PRO A 205 15.42 14.80 -5.27
CA PRO A 205 15.47 13.84 -4.19
C PRO A 205 16.76 14.06 -3.39
N LEU A 206 16.64 13.99 -2.07
CA LEU A 206 17.80 13.95 -1.16
C LEU A 206 18.23 12.51 -0.92
N SER A 207 19.45 12.33 -0.43
CA SER A 207 19.83 11.08 0.22
C SER A 207 18.87 10.77 1.38
N SER A 208 18.65 9.50 1.70
CA SER A 208 17.77 9.12 2.82
C SER A 208 18.24 9.70 4.16
N ILE A 209 19.56 9.90 4.31
CA ILE A 209 20.19 10.49 5.50
C ILE A 209 19.85 11.98 5.61
N ASP A 210 20.01 12.73 4.52
CA ASP A 210 19.76 14.17 4.53
C ASP A 210 18.28 14.50 4.65
N LEU A 211 17.42 13.68 4.03
CA LEU A 211 15.99 13.75 4.24
C LEU A 211 15.63 13.53 5.72
N PHE A 212 16.20 12.50 6.35
CA PHE A 212 15.94 12.23 7.76
C PHE A 212 16.37 13.38 8.67
N LYS A 213 17.57 13.93 8.42
CA LYS A 213 18.08 15.12 9.14
C LYS A 213 17.18 16.34 8.92
N GLU A 214 16.71 16.57 7.69
CA GLU A 214 15.78 17.65 7.35
C GLU A 214 14.46 17.52 8.13
N LEU A 215 13.83 16.35 8.09
CA LEU A 215 12.54 16.10 8.75
C LEU A 215 12.66 16.20 10.27
N ARG A 216 13.71 15.60 10.86
CA ARG A 216 13.97 15.68 12.29
C ARG A 216 14.21 17.13 12.74
N LYS A 217 15.01 17.89 11.98
CA LYS A 217 15.24 19.31 12.27
C LYS A 217 13.95 20.11 12.25
N SER A 218 13.08 19.88 11.26
CA SER A 218 11.75 20.52 11.18
C SER A 218 10.91 20.28 12.44
N ILE A 219 10.94 19.06 12.99
CA ILE A 219 10.24 18.71 14.24
C ILE A 219 10.84 19.44 15.44
N LEU A 220 12.17 19.48 15.56
CA LEU A 220 12.87 20.11 16.69
C LEU A 220 12.74 21.64 16.67
N ASP A 221 12.77 22.25 15.48
CA ASP A 221 12.59 23.69 15.30
C ASP A 221 11.16 24.15 15.67
N ALA A 222 10.18 23.24 15.66
CA ALA A 222 8.80 23.50 16.04
C ALA A 222 8.50 23.35 17.55
N ARG A 223 9.53 23.48 18.40
CA ARG A 223 9.38 23.50 19.86
C ARG A 223 8.54 24.69 20.31
N THR A 224 7.54 24.43 21.16
CA THR A 224 6.68 25.46 21.76
C THR A 224 6.87 25.54 23.27
N GLY A 225 7.02 26.75 23.80
CA GLY A 225 7.21 26.98 25.24
C GLY A 225 8.62 26.67 25.75
N ASP A 226 8.87 27.05 27.00
CA ASP A 226 10.13 26.80 27.71
C ASP A 226 10.17 25.38 28.30
N CYS A 227 11.38 24.87 28.53
CA CYS A 227 11.56 23.56 29.16
C CYS A 227 11.13 23.62 30.62
N LEU A 228 10.44 22.58 31.09
CA LEU A 228 10.21 22.40 32.53
C LEU A 228 11.54 22.13 33.25
N PRO A 229 11.65 22.51 34.53
CA PRO A 229 12.74 22.07 35.38
C PRO A 229 12.82 20.53 35.42
N GLU A 230 14.03 19.99 35.46
CA GLU A 230 14.28 18.53 35.46
C GLU A 230 13.50 17.81 36.57
N GLU A 231 13.47 18.39 37.77
CA GLU A 231 12.74 17.83 38.92
C GLU A 231 11.23 17.72 38.67
N GLU A 232 10.62 18.75 38.08
CA GLU A 232 9.19 18.77 37.77
C GLU A 232 8.83 17.80 36.64
N LEU A 233 9.71 17.67 35.64
CA LEU A 233 9.52 16.74 34.53
C LEU A 233 9.61 15.28 35.00
N ILE A 234 10.59 14.96 35.84
CA ILE A 234 10.80 13.60 36.36
C ILE A 234 9.70 13.21 37.38
N ALA A 235 9.14 14.18 38.12
CA ALA A 235 8.08 13.93 39.09
C ALA A 235 6.85 13.18 38.52
N PHE A 236 6.55 13.37 37.23
CA PHE A 236 5.48 12.66 36.53
C PHE A 236 5.70 11.14 36.49
N TYR A 237 6.96 10.69 36.39
CA TYR A 237 7.34 9.29 36.24
C TYR A 237 7.62 8.60 37.57
N THR A 238 8.00 9.35 38.60
CA THR A 238 8.27 8.81 39.94
C THR A 238 7.00 8.61 40.79
N SER A 239 5.85 9.06 40.31
CA SER A 239 4.57 8.96 41.03
C SER A 239 4.05 7.51 41.00
N GLU A 240 3.56 6.99 42.13
CA GLU A 240 3.00 5.62 42.23
C GLU A 240 1.80 5.37 41.29
N ARG A 241 1.11 6.44 40.89
CA ARG A 241 0.05 6.42 39.86
C ARG A 241 0.32 7.57 38.88
N PRO A 242 1.13 7.32 37.85
CA PRO A 242 1.49 8.37 36.90
C PRO A 242 0.23 8.79 36.14
N LYS A 243 -0.01 10.11 36.10
CA LYS A 243 -1.14 10.68 35.35
C LYS A 243 -0.72 10.86 33.88
N PRO A 244 -1.64 10.66 32.92
CA PRO A 244 -1.36 10.94 31.52
C PRO A 244 -0.86 12.37 31.32
N LEU A 245 0.18 12.53 30.50
CA LEU A 245 0.70 13.86 30.20
C LEU A 245 -0.35 14.71 29.45
N SER A 246 -0.32 16.02 29.68
CA SER A 246 -1.16 16.96 28.95
C SER A 246 -0.73 17.06 27.48
N CYS A 247 -1.66 17.41 26.59
CA CYS A 247 -1.37 17.58 25.16
C CYS A 247 -0.27 18.63 24.92
N SER A 248 -0.32 19.75 25.66
CA SER A 248 0.69 20.82 25.55
C SER A 248 2.08 20.36 25.98
N LEU A 249 2.20 19.63 27.09
CA LEU A 249 3.47 19.12 27.58
C LEU A 249 4.04 18.05 26.63
N LEU A 250 3.21 17.13 26.15
CA LEU A 250 3.63 16.12 25.19
C LEU A 250 4.11 16.75 23.88
N SER A 251 3.38 17.74 23.34
CA SER A 251 3.76 18.52 22.16
C SER A 251 5.12 19.22 22.30
N HIS A 252 5.45 19.67 23.51
CA HIS A 252 6.76 20.22 23.82
C HIS A 252 7.85 19.12 23.83
N ILE A 253 7.63 18.03 24.58
CA ILE A 253 8.61 16.94 24.75
C ILE A 253 9.01 16.34 23.39
N VAL A 254 8.05 16.07 22.50
CA VAL A 254 8.35 15.45 21.18
C VAL A 254 9.17 16.34 20.24
N SER A 255 9.26 17.63 20.51
CA SER A 255 10.06 18.60 19.76
C SER A 255 11.25 19.15 20.55
N CYS A 256 11.45 18.75 21.79
CA CYS A 256 12.55 19.23 22.62
C CYS A 256 13.56 18.11 22.87
N GLU A 257 14.68 18.13 22.15
CA GLU A 257 15.76 17.14 22.28
C GLU A 257 16.26 17.02 23.72
N HIS A 258 16.32 18.12 24.47
CA HIS A 258 16.76 18.13 25.86
C HIS A 258 15.76 17.44 26.80
N CYS A 259 14.49 17.81 26.78
CA CYS A 259 13.46 17.20 27.62
C CYS A 259 13.30 15.71 27.30
N LEU A 260 13.32 15.35 26.00
CA LEU A 260 13.23 13.97 25.56
C LEU A 260 14.43 13.14 26.06
N ALA A 261 15.65 13.68 25.97
CA ALA A 261 16.85 13.02 26.49
C ALA A 261 16.84 12.84 28.02
N LEU A 262 16.29 13.81 28.78
CA LEU A 262 16.12 13.68 30.23
C LEU A 262 15.16 12.54 30.59
N VAL A 263 14.01 12.47 29.92
CA VAL A 263 13.02 11.40 30.11
C VAL A 263 13.60 10.04 29.72
N ASP A 264 14.26 9.95 28.57
CA ASP A 264 14.89 8.69 28.12
C ASP A 264 15.99 8.22 29.08
N SER A 265 16.80 9.15 29.59
CA SER A 265 17.84 8.82 30.58
C SER A 265 17.22 8.30 31.89
N HIS A 266 16.12 8.91 32.34
CA HIS A 266 15.39 8.46 33.53
C HIS A 266 14.78 7.06 33.33
N LEU A 267 14.18 6.81 32.17
CA LEU A 267 13.57 5.52 31.81
C LEU A 267 14.59 4.47 31.33
N GLN A 268 15.88 4.79 31.32
CA GLN A 268 16.99 3.93 30.87
C GLN A 268 16.85 3.43 29.42
N ARG A 269 16.57 4.35 28.49
CA ARG A 269 16.30 4.08 27.08
C ARG A 269 17.28 4.75 26.14
N PRO A 270 17.41 4.26 24.89
CA PRO A 270 18.17 4.94 23.86
C PRO A 270 17.60 6.34 23.60
N THR A 271 18.48 7.34 23.59
CA THR A 271 18.13 8.73 23.30
C THR A 271 17.90 8.94 21.80
N LEU A 272 17.41 10.12 21.42
CA LEU A 272 17.20 10.46 20.01
C LEU A 272 18.47 10.37 19.14
N LYS A 273 19.65 10.61 19.75
CA LYS A 273 20.96 10.50 19.08
C LYS A 273 21.34 9.06 18.79
N ASP A 274 21.03 8.15 19.72
CA ASP A 274 21.28 6.71 19.56
C ASP A 274 20.39 6.09 18.47
N ARG A 275 19.26 6.76 18.16
CA ARG A 275 18.28 6.35 17.15
C ARG A 275 18.56 6.88 15.74
N GLU A 276 19.63 7.66 15.53
CA GLU A 276 19.99 8.13 14.19
C GLU A 276 20.20 6.96 13.22
N PRO A 277 19.78 7.08 11.95
CA PRO A 277 20.15 6.12 10.93
C PRO A 277 21.67 6.08 10.84
N LEU A 278 22.26 4.92 11.14
CA LEU A 278 23.67 4.67 10.89
C LEU A 278 23.90 4.65 9.37
N ASP A 279 25.05 5.17 8.92
CA ASP A 279 25.45 5.22 7.51
C ASP A 279 25.43 3.83 6.84
N GLU A 280 24.28 3.40 6.32
CA GLU A 280 24.13 2.10 5.68
C GLU A 280 23.20 2.13 4.46
N VAL A 281 23.81 1.76 3.32
CA VAL A 281 23.24 1.37 2.00
C VAL A 281 22.91 2.48 0.99
N GLY A 282 23.71 3.56 0.95
CA GLY A 282 23.60 4.54 -0.13
C GLY A 282 24.85 5.40 -0.29
N ASP A 283 25.97 4.80 -0.67
CA ASP A 283 26.98 5.44 -1.54
C ASP A 283 28.04 4.42 -1.95
N ILE A 284 27.82 3.81 -3.11
CA ILE A 284 28.90 3.25 -3.94
C ILE A 284 28.86 4.02 -5.26
N SER A 285 29.23 5.29 -5.22
CA SER A 285 29.82 5.98 -6.37
C SER A 285 30.56 7.22 -5.91
N ASP A 286 31.87 7.19 -6.14
CA ASP A 286 32.81 8.30 -6.32
C ASP A 286 33.83 8.56 -5.20
N GLY A 287 34.75 7.59 -5.07
CA GLY A 287 36.11 7.83 -4.59
C GLY A 287 37.10 7.77 -5.76
N ALA A 288 37.57 8.94 -6.21
CA ALA A 288 38.65 9.03 -7.19
C ALA A 288 39.99 8.54 -6.61
N GLY A 289 40.51 7.46 -7.22
CA GLY A 289 41.91 7.16 -7.51
C GLY A 289 42.98 7.40 -6.44
N THR A 290 43.43 6.33 -5.77
CA THR A 290 44.83 5.89 -5.90
C THR A 290 44.94 4.39 -5.57
N GLU A 291 45.55 3.65 -6.50
CA GLU A 291 46.04 2.26 -6.42
C GLU A 291 45.02 1.11 -6.36
N ALA A 292 45.31 0.08 -7.15
CA ALA A 292 44.50 -1.11 -7.39
C ALA A 292 44.25 -1.91 -6.09
N GLY A 293 43.09 -1.68 -5.47
CA GLY A 293 42.54 -2.49 -4.39
C GLY A 293 41.13 -2.97 -4.76
N LYS A 294 40.84 -4.26 -4.52
CA LYS A 294 39.54 -4.91 -4.75
C LYS A 294 38.36 -4.09 -4.17
N PRO A 295 37.15 -4.15 -4.76
CA PRO A 295 35.99 -3.48 -4.19
C PRO A 295 35.73 -4.03 -2.79
N ALA A 296 35.82 -3.17 -1.78
CA ALA A 296 35.56 -3.55 -0.39
C ALA A 296 34.05 -3.73 -0.21
N GLY A 297 33.59 -4.99 -0.21
CA GLY A 297 32.22 -5.34 0.18
C GLY A 297 31.90 -4.90 1.61
N MET A 298 30.60 -4.79 1.92
CA MET A 298 30.11 -4.50 3.27
C MET A 298 30.79 -5.44 4.27
N SER A 299 31.46 -4.89 5.30
CA SER A 299 32.14 -5.74 6.29
C SER A 299 31.09 -6.59 7.02
N ARG A 300 31.44 -7.85 7.32
CA ARG A 300 30.57 -8.79 8.07
C ARG A 300 29.96 -8.16 9.32
N GLU A 301 30.76 -7.38 10.05
CA GLU A 301 30.35 -6.70 11.29
C GLU A 301 29.29 -5.62 11.05
N ARG A 302 29.37 -4.92 9.93
CA ARG A 302 28.41 -3.90 9.52
C ARG A 302 27.07 -4.54 9.16
N LEU A 303 27.08 -5.60 8.36
CA LEU A 303 25.88 -6.36 8.02
C LEU A 303 25.20 -7.00 9.25
N LEU A 304 25.97 -7.57 10.19
CA LEU A 304 25.38 -8.12 11.41
C LEU A 304 24.76 -7.04 12.31
N ARG A 305 25.35 -5.82 12.34
CA ARG A 305 24.77 -4.68 13.04
C ARG A 305 23.47 -4.21 12.38
N SER A 306 23.45 -4.14 11.05
CA SER A 306 22.24 -3.79 10.29
C SER A 306 21.12 -4.79 10.56
N VAL A 307 21.42 -6.10 10.49
CA VAL A 307 20.47 -7.19 10.76
C VAL A 307 19.88 -7.09 12.17
N ARG A 308 20.70 -6.78 13.20
CA ARG A 308 20.20 -6.59 14.57
C ARG A 308 19.20 -5.44 14.67
N ARG A 309 19.42 -4.34 13.96
CA ARG A 309 18.49 -3.20 13.94
C ARG A 309 17.18 -3.54 13.23
N TYR A 310 17.28 -4.12 12.02
CA TYR A 310 16.09 -4.55 11.28
C TYR A 310 15.30 -5.63 12.01
N ARG A 311 15.98 -6.53 12.73
CA ARG A 311 15.33 -7.51 13.59
C ARG A 311 14.42 -6.84 14.61
N THR A 312 14.90 -5.78 15.29
CA THR A 312 14.04 -5.02 16.21
C THR A 312 12.82 -4.46 15.50
N GLU A 313 12.98 -3.83 14.33
CA GLU A 313 11.81 -3.31 13.57
C GLU A 313 10.82 -4.41 13.18
N VAL A 314 11.28 -5.61 12.80
CA VAL A 314 10.40 -6.75 12.48
C VAL A 314 9.66 -7.26 13.72
N LEU A 315 10.34 -7.35 14.87
CA LEU A 315 9.71 -7.78 16.13
C LEU A 315 8.70 -6.76 16.66
N GLU A 316 8.95 -5.48 16.42
CA GLU A 316 8.08 -4.35 16.80
C GLU A 316 6.94 -4.10 15.82
N HIS A 317 7.03 -4.64 14.61
CA HIS A 317 6.02 -4.49 13.58
C HIS A 317 4.68 -5.11 14.02
N ARG A 318 3.60 -4.34 13.87
CA ARG A 318 2.23 -4.75 14.17
C ARG A 318 1.45 -4.85 12.85
N PRO A 319 1.26 -6.07 12.30
CA PRO A 319 0.59 -6.25 11.03
C PRO A 319 -0.88 -5.83 11.12
N ARG A 320 -1.38 -5.19 10.06
CA ARG A 320 -2.81 -4.87 9.89
C ARG A 320 -3.51 -5.90 9.03
N THR A 321 -2.76 -6.49 8.11
CA THR A 321 -3.23 -7.59 7.28
C THR A 321 -2.18 -8.68 7.32
N LEU A 322 -2.61 -9.91 7.55
CA LEU A 322 -1.79 -11.10 7.44
C LEU A 322 -2.04 -11.75 6.08
N SER A 323 -0.98 -12.14 5.39
CA SER A 323 -1.05 -12.78 4.09
C SER A 323 -0.26 -14.09 4.10
N ILE A 324 -0.93 -15.21 3.79
CA ILE A 324 -0.25 -16.49 3.56
C ILE A 324 0.18 -16.53 2.09
N ALA A 325 1.44 -16.87 1.85
CA ALA A 325 2.01 -17.03 0.52
C ALA A 325 2.71 -18.37 0.36
N VAL A 326 2.65 -18.91 -0.86
CA VAL A 326 3.35 -20.13 -1.27
C VAL A 326 4.35 -19.75 -2.35
N ASP A 327 5.63 -20.07 -2.13
CA ASP A 327 6.74 -19.73 -3.02
C ASP A 327 6.75 -18.24 -3.42
N GLY A 328 6.48 -17.34 -2.46
CA GLY A 328 6.43 -15.90 -2.70
C GLY A 328 5.10 -15.34 -3.22
N LYS A 329 4.12 -16.18 -3.56
CA LYS A 329 2.83 -15.74 -4.13
C LYS A 329 1.72 -15.80 -3.08
N ILE A 330 1.06 -14.67 -2.83
CA ILE A 330 -0.04 -14.57 -1.87
C ILE A 330 -1.20 -15.48 -2.31
N LEU A 331 -1.63 -16.35 -1.40
CA LEU A 331 -2.75 -17.28 -1.57
C LEU A 331 -4.00 -16.78 -0.85
N ALA A 332 -3.83 -16.26 0.38
CA ALA A 332 -4.91 -15.76 1.21
C ALA A 332 -4.46 -14.54 2.00
N SER A 333 -5.39 -13.68 2.41
CA SER A 333 -5.11 -12.52 3.26
C SER A 333 -6.28 -12.24 4.19
N HIS A 334 -6.00 -11.70 5.38
CA HIS A 334 -7.01 -11.36 6.38
C HIS A 334 -6.58 -10.17 7.23
N ASP A 335 -7.51 -9.27 7.53
CA ASP A 335 -7.25 -8.12 8.38
C ASP A 335 -7.22 -8.50 9.85
N VAL A 336 -6.29 -7.93 10.59
CA VAL A 336 -6.14 -8.06 12.04
C VAL A 336 -7.13 -7.14 12.71
N GLN A 337 -8.18 -7.71 13.30
CA GLN A 337 -9.30 -6.94 13.87
C GLN A 337 -9.55 -7.23 15.35
N ALA A 338 -9.06 -8.35 15.87
CA ALA A 338 -9.30 -8.79 17.24
C ALA A 338 -7.99 -9.15 17.95
N GLN A 339 -8.08 -9.43 19.25
CA GLN A 339 -6.96 -9.92 20.07
C GLN A 339 -6.34 -11.21 19.51
N ARG A 340 -7.15 -12.10 18.94
CA ARG A 340 -6.71 -13.33 18.27
C ARG A 340 -7.29 -13.39 16.87
N ASN A 341 -6.45 -13.60 15.87
CA ASN A 341 -6.84 -13.67 14.46
C ASN A 341 -6.34 -15.00 13.88
N VAL A 342 -7.18 -15.67 13.12
CA VAL A 342 -6.87 -16.96 12.49
C VAL A 342 -7.10 -16.86 11.00
N LEU A 343 -6.12 -17.27 10.20
CA LEU A 343 -6.18 -17.31 8.75
C LEU A 343 -5.74 -18.69 8.29
N SER A 344 -6.59 -19.38 7.52
CA SER A 344 -6.28 -20.70 6.98
C SER A 344 -6.40 -20.71 5.46
N ALA A 345 -5.52 -21.44 4.79
CA ALA A 345 -5.45 -21.53 3.33
C ALA A 345 -5.05 -22.94 2.90
N ARG A 346 -5.78 -23.49 1.93
CA ARG A 346 -5.54 -24.83 1.38
C ARG A 346 -4.71 -24.77 0.10
N ILE A 347 -3.76 -25.68 -0.01
CA ILE A 347 -2.81 -25.80 -1.11
C ILE A 347 -3.11 -27.11 -1.84
N ASP A 348 -3.76 -27.01 -3.00
CA ASP A 348 -4.27 -28.16 -3.77
C ASP A 348 -3.18 -29.07 -4.34
N ARG A 349 -1.94 -28.57 -4.49
CA ARG A 349 -0.80 -29.30 -5.08
C ARG A 349 0.46 -29.18 -4.20
N PRO A 350 0.52 -29.87 -3.05
CA PRO A 350 1.65 -29.77 -2.13
C PRO A 350 2.99 -30.20 -2.75
N GLU A 351 2.97 -31.09 -3.75
CA GLU A 351 4.17 -31.57 -4.45
C GLU A 351 4.92 -30.47 -5.22
N ASN A 352 4.26 -29.37 -5.55
CA ASN A 352 4.87 -28.24 -6.26
C ASN A 352 5.27 -27.10 -5.32
N ALA A 353 4.89 -27.15 -4.04
CA ALA A 353 5.15 -26.10 -3.08
C ALA A 353 6.51 -26.33 -2.40
N SER A 354 7.43 -25.35 -2.49
CA SER A 354 8.75 -25.46 -1.85
C SER A 354 8.74 -24.93 -0.42
N PHE A 355 7.97 -23.89 -0.14
CA PHE A 355 7.82 -23.29 1.19
C PHE A 355 6.53 -22.48 1.31
N VAL A 356 6.07 -22.32 2.56
CA VAL A 356 4.95 -21.45 2.92
C VAL A 356 5.47 -20.35 3.84
N GLU A 357 5.00 -19.13 3.63
CA GLU A 357 5.43 -17.96 4.37
C GLU A 357 4.28 -16.99 4.66
N VAL A 358 4.50 -16.12 5.64
CA VAL A 358 3.51 -15.17 6.13
C VAL A 358 4.07 -13.77 6.06
N PHE A 359 3.31 -12.87 5.43
CA PHE A 359 3.67 -11.47 5.28
C PHE A 359 2.67 -10.54 5.95
N SER A 360 3.13 -9.34 6.28
CA SER A 360 2.26 -8.19 6.55
C SER A 360 1.92 -7.42 5.28
N GLU A 361 1.06 -6.40 5.41
CA GLU A 361 0.74 -5.46 4.34
C GLU A 361 1.96 -4.66 3.86
N GLN A 362 2.96 -4.45 4.72
CA GLN A 362 4.20 -3.71 4.41
C GLN A 362 5.26 -4.58 3.74
N GLY A 363 4.92 -5.84 3.39
CA GLY A 363 5.86 -6.80 2.82
C GLY A 363 6.88 -7.37 3.81
N ILE A 364 6.68 -7.16 5.11
CA ILE A 364 7.55 -7.72 6.17
C ILE A 364 7.21 -9.20 6.34
N ARG A 365 8.23 -10.05 6.28
CA ARG A 365 8.08 -11.50 6.46
C ARG A 365 8.09 -11.84 7.95
N LEU A 366 7.02 -12.44 8.43
CA LEU A 366 6.85 -12.80 9.84
C LEU A 366 7.21 -14.27 10.11
N ALA A 367 6.88 -15.18 9.19
CA ALA A 367 7.19 -16.61 9.32
C ALA A 367 7.48 -17.24 7.95
N LEU A 368 8.24 -18.34 7.96
CA LEU A 368 8.50 -19.19 6.79
C LEU A 368 8.84 -20.61 7.22
N ILE A 369 8.08 -21.58 6.69
CA ILE A 369 8.33 -23.01 6.83
C ILE A 369 8.68 -23.60 5.45
N SER A 370 9.82 -24.27 5.38
CA SER A 370 10.24 -24.97 4.17
C SER A 370 9.60 -26.35 4.09
N ILE A 371 8.96 -26.67 2.97
CA ILE A 371 8.37 -27.99 2.74
C ILE A 371 9.51 -28.96 2.38
N GLY A 372 9.64 -30.01 3.19
CA GLY A 372 10.65 -31.06 3.08
C GLY A 372 10.11 -32.27 2.31
N GLU A 373 10.43 -33.46 2.81
CA GLU A 373 9.81 -34.70 2.35
C GLU A 373 8.31 -34.71 2.73
N LEU A 374 7.46 -35.23 1.85
CA LEU A 374 6.02 -35.37 2.08
C LEU A 374 5.72 -36.69 2.81
N PRO A 375 4.60 -36.81 3.53
CA PRO A 375 4.16 -38.08 4.10
C PRO A 375 4.04 -39.19 3.01
N PRO A 376 4.37 -40.46 3.31
CA PRO A 376 4.63 -41.03 4.64
C PRO A 376 6.09 -40.93 5.12
N GLU A 377 7.03 -40.51 4.27
CA GLU A 377 8.46 -40.43 4.64
C GLU A 377 8.75 -39.15 5.45
N GLY A 378 8.01 -38.07 5.19
CA GLY A 378 8.06 -36.81 5.93
C GLY A 378 7.01 -36.63 7.03
N PRO A 379 7.10 -35.53 7.80
CA PRO A 379 6.20 -35.26 8.93
C PRO A 379 4.78 -34.91 8.46
N HIS A 380 3.78 -35.40 9.20
CA HIS A 380 2.35 -35.10 8.94
C HIS A 380 1.95 -33.64 9.24
N GLY A 381 2.76 -32.93 10.01
CA GLY A 381 2.60 -31.50 10.23
C GLY A 381 3.89 -30.84 10.72
N GLN A 382 3.97 -29.53 10.53
CA GLN A 382 5.07 -28.69 10.97
C GLN A 382 4.51 -27.39 11.52
N THR A 383 5.06 -26.91 12.63
CA THR A 383 4.63 -25.67 13.26
C THR A 383 5.83 -24.79 13.55
N GLN A 384 5.68 -23.49 13.34
CA GLN A 384 6.68 -22.47 13.64
C GLN A 384 6.02 -21.34 14.41
N ARG A 385 6.41 -21.19 15.67
CA ARG A 385 6.05 -20.06 16.52
C ARG A 385 7.12 -18.99 16.45
N VAL A 386 6.68 -17.74 16.28
CA VAL A 386 7.52 -16.54 16.26
C VAL A 386 7.02 -15.59 17.34
N ASP A 387 7.84 -15.39 18.38
CA ASP A 387 7.56 -14.42 19.42
C ASP A 387 7.94 -13.01 18.94
N LEU A 388 7.03 -12.07 19.10
CA LEU A 388 7.14 -10.67 18.72
C LEU A 388 7.20 -9.80 20.00
N SER A 389 7.46 -8.50 19.86
CA SER A 389 7.46 -7.58 21.01
C SER A 389 6.08 -7.43 21.65
N ASP A 390 6.02 -7.01 22.91
CA ASP A 390 4.79 -6.76 23.69
C ASP A 390 3.92 -8.02 23.94
N ASP A 391 4.56 -9.16 24.26
CA ASP A 391 3.92 -10.47 24.49
C ASP A 391 3.05 -10.97 23.31
N ARG A 392 3.30 -10.42 22.12
CA ARG A 392 2.67 -10.84 20.87
C ARG A 392 3.36 -12.06 20.33
N TRP A 393 2.60 -12.85 19.59
CA TRP A 393 3.17 -14.01 18.91
C TRP A 393 2.37 -14.35 17.66
N LEU A 394 3.04 -15.01 16.73
CA LEU A 394 2.47 -15.58 15.53
C LEU A 394 2.83 -17.06 15.48
N ASP A 395 1.86 -17.91 15.15
CA ASP A 395 2.06 -19.34 15.00
C ASP A 395 1.61 -19.76 13.59
N LEU A 396 2.52 -20.33 12.81
CA LEU A 396 2.26 -20.87 11.48
C LEU A 396 2.28 -22.39 11.58
N SER A 397 1.17 -23.04 11.26
CA SER A 397 1.01 -24.49 11.24
C SER A 397 0.71 -25.00 9.84
N LEU A 398 1.45 -26.01 9.42
CA LEU A 398 1.25 -26.76 8.19
C LEU A 398 0.80 -28.17 8.55
N SER A 399 -0.30 -28.64 7.98
CA SER A 399 -0.80 -30.01 8.16
C SER A 399 -1.08 -30.66 6.80
N PHE A 400 -0.56 -31.87 6.61
CA PHE A 400 -0.81 -32.67 5.42
C PHE A 400 -2.00 -33.60 5.70
N ASP A 401 -3.13 -33.33 5.04
CA ASP A 401 -4.34 -34.15 5.13
C ASP A 401 -4.52 -35.01 3.85
N GLY A 402 -5.53 -35.88 3.83
CA GLY A 402 -5.83 -36.72 2.66
C GLY A 402 -6.31 -35.94 1.42
N LEU A 403 -6.41 -34.62 1.51
CA LEU A 403 -6.95 -33.71 0.50
C LEU A 403 -5.92 -32.64 0.07
N GLY A 404 -4.73 -32.57 0.67
CA GLY A 404 -3.66 -31.64 0.32
C GLY A 404 -2.87 -31.12 1.52
N LEU A 405 -2.29 -29.93 1.36
CA LEU A 405 -1.59 -29.22 2.44
C LEU A 405 -2.45 -28.06 2.92
N ASN A 406 -2.77 -28.05 4.22
CA ASN A 406 -3.44 -26.94 4.88
C ASN A 406 -2.41 -26.08 5.61
N SER A 407 -2.49 -24.77 5.42
CA SER A 407 -1.68 -23.78 6.13
C SER A 407 -2.60 -22.95 7.02
N GLU A 408 -2.27 -22.84 8.30
CA GLU A 408 -2.98 -22.01 9.27
C GLU A 408 -2.02 -21.06 9.96
N VAL A 409 -2.45 -19.81 10.11
CA VAL A 409 -1.76 -18.76 10.84
C VAL A 409 -2.64 -18.29 11.98
N VAL A 410 -2.09 -18.28 13.19
CA VAL A 410 -2.69 -17.66 14.36
C VAL A 410 -1.82 -16.50 14.78
N TYR A 411 -2.40 -15.31 14.87
CA TYR A 411 -1.74 -14.11 15.39
C TYR A 411 -2.46 -13.61 16.63
N PHE A 412 -1.70 -13.33 17.69
CA PHE A 412 -2.20 -12.83 18.96
C PHE A 412 -1.59 -11.47 19.29
N ASP A 413 -2.45 -10.51 19.63
CA ASP A 413 -2.08 -9.17 20.05
C ASP A 413 -2.90 -8.72 21.26
N PRO A 414 -2.30 -8.63 22.46
CA PRO A 414 -3.03 -8.26 23.67
C PRO A 414 -3.55 -6.83 23.65
N ALA A 415 -2.95 -5.92 22.88
CA ALA A 415 -3.38 -4.51 22.83
C ALA A 415 -4.72 -4.30 22.11
N LEU A 416 -5.20 -5.32 21.39
CA LEU A 416 -6.52 -5.32 20.71
C LEU A 416 -7.65 -5.84 21.61
N ALA A 417 -7.37 -6.10 22.90
CA ALA A 417 -8.42 -6.42 23.85
C ALA A 417 -9.36 -5.21 24.04
N PRO A 418 -10.68 -5.41 24.13
CA PRO A 418 -11.64 -4.34 24.38
C PRO A 418 -11.50 -3.84 25.83
N GLU A 419 -10.68 -2.82 26.05
CA GLU A 419 -10.57 -2.13 27.35
C GLU A 419 -11.51 -0.92 27.43
N LEU A 420 -12.29 -0.87 28.51
CA LEU A 420 -13.11 0.28 28.90
C LEU A 420 -12.25 1.28 29.67
N MET A 421 -11.53 2.17 28.98
CA MET A 421 -11.01 3.39 29.60
C MET A 421 -11.97 4.55 29.37
N GLU A 422 -12.26 5.32 30.41
CA GLU A 422 -12.91 6.62 30.32
C GLU A 422 -12.01 7.54 29.50
N GLU A 423 -12.47 7.92 28.30
CA GLU A 423 -11.76 8.84 27.42
C GLU A 423 -11.60 10.19 28.15
N ASP A 424 -10.35 10.64 28.33
CA ASP A 424 -10.06 12.01 28.73
C ASP A 424 -10.44 12.92 27.55
N ASP A 425 -11.68 13.42 27.60
CA ASP A 425 -12.47 14.11 26.56
C ASP A 425 -11.93 15.52 26.19
N SER A 426 -10.60 15.69 26.20
CA SER A 426 -9.90 16.95 25.92
C SER A 426 -9.35 17.05 24.49
N ASP A 427 -9.49 16.00 23.66
CA ASP A 427 -9.02 16.01 22.27
C ASP A 427 -10.10 16.54 21.29
N GLU A 428 -9.67 17.39 20.36
CA GLU A 428 -10.53 18.05 19.36
C GLU A 428 -10.95 17.06 18.24
N PHE A 429 -12.19 16.54 18.30
CA PHE A 429 -12.77 15.58 17.34
C PHE A 429 -13.00 16.18 15.93
N VAL A 430 -12.39 15.58 14.90
CA VAL A 430 -12.62 15.92 13.48
C VAL A 430 -13.84 15.17 12.93
N ARG A 431 -14.81 15.89 12.34
CA ARG A 431 -15.94 15.28 11.62
C ARG A 431 -15.60 15.15 10.13
N ILE A 432 -15.56 13.92 9.62
CA ILE A 432 -15.48 13.65 8.18
C ILE A 432 -16.92 13.77 7.62
N LEU A 433 -17.21 14.83 6.86
CA LEU A 433 -18.55 15.08 6.32
C LEU A 433 -18.75 14.52 4.89
N PRO A 434 -19.95 14.04 4.54
CA PRO A 434 -20.37 13.81 3.15
C PRO A 434 -20.51 15.14 2.38
N ARG A 435 -20.22 15.07 1.08
CA ARG A 435 -20.15 16.18 0.10
C ARG A 435 -21.41 17.08 0.10
N PRO A 436 -21.29 18.41 0.28
CA PRO A 436 -22.35 19.36 -0.08
C PRO A 436 -22.22 19.84 -1.53
N GLU A 437 -23.36 20.06 -2.18
CA GLU A 437 -23.49 20.67 -3.50
C GLU A 437 -23.12 22.17 -3.50
N PRO A 438 -22.54 22.72 -4.58
CA PRO A 438 -22.14 24.12 -4.63
C PRO A 438 -23.32 25.03 -4.99
N SER A 439 -23.72 25.91 -4.08
CA SER A 439 -24.53 27.09 -4.38
C SER A 439 -23.64 28.29 -4.76
N ARG A 440 -24.10 29.04 -5.77
CA ARG A 440 -23.46 30.23 -6.34
C ARG A 440 -23.83 31.51 -5.59
N ALA A 441 -22.91 32.47 -5.72
CA ALA A 441 -23.07 33.94 -5.79
C ALA A 441 -22.88 34.76 -4.51
N GLY A 442 -22.10 35.85 -4.65
CA GLY A 442 -22.19 37.04 -3.79
C GLY A 442 -20.90 37.84 -3.64
N ASP A 443 -20.69 38.81 -4.53
CA ASP A 443 -19.67 39.88 -4.49
C ASP A 443 -19.57 40.64 -3.15
N GLY A 444 -18.35 41.12 -2.83
CA GLY A 444 -18.11 42.08 -1.75
C GLY A 444 -16.64 42.51 -1.70
N ASN A 445 -16.37 43.68 -2.25
CA ASN A 445 -15.07 44.26 -2.54
C ASN A 445 -14.51 45.08 -1.34
N ILE A 446 -13.18 45.32 -1.34
CA ILE A 446 -12.47 46.56 -0.89
C ILE A 446 -11.61 46.58 0.42
N LEU A 447 -10.31 46.93 0.18
CA LEU A 447 -9.27 47.67 0.97
C LEU A 447 -8.55 46.98 2.16
N SER A 448 -7.26 47.17 2.45
CA SER A 448 -6.20 48.08 1.97
C SER A 448 -4.79 47.53 2.33
N TRP A 449 -3.77 47.97 1.58
CA TRP A 449 -2.33 47.77 1.85
C TRP A 449 -1.78 48.67 2.96
N PRO A 450 -0.57 48.38 3.48
CA PRO A 450 0.50 49.35 3.25
C PRO A 450 1.88 48.73 2.92
N ARG A 451 2.65 49.48 2.10
CA ARG A 451 4.11 49.43 1.99
C ARG A 451 4.67 50.59 2.82
N THR A 452 5.83 50.42 3.47
CA THR A 452 7.08 51.16 3.14
C THR A 452 8.28 50.74 3.99
N SER A 453 9.43 50.96 3.36
CA SER A 453 10.85 50.90 3.73
C SER A 453 11.27 51.61 5.02
N ALA A 454 12.34 51.11 5.67
CA ALA A 454 13.63 51.82 5.87
C ALA A 454 14.47 51.17 7.01
N TRP A 455 15.42 50.30 6.66
CA TRP A 455 16.48 49.91 7.61
C TRP A 455 17.80 49.56 6.90
N LEU A 456 18.42 50.58 6.30
CA LEU A 456 19.83 50.58 5.94
C LEU A 456 20.38 51.99 6.18
N ALA A 457 20.80 52.29 7.42
CA ALA A 457 21.70 53.41 7.71
C ALA A 457 22.13 53.48 9.19
N ALA A 458 22.74 52.44 9.78
CA ALA A 458 23.39 52.61 11.09
C ALA A 458 24.35 51.47 11.49
N VAL A 459 25.53 51.32 10.86
CA VAL A 459 26.78 50.93 11.56
C VAL A 459 27.98 51.38 10.71
N ARG A 460 28.25 52.70 10.65
CA ARG A 460 29.47 53.24 10.02
C ARG A 460 30.18 54.30 10.85
N LYS A 461 30.22 54.13 12.17
CA LYS A 461 31.07 54.91 13.08
C LYS A 461 31.44 54.02 14.25
N PHE A 462 32.74 53.74 14.39
CA PHE A 462 33.49 53.00 15.44
C PHE A 462 34.43 52.04 14.67
N LEU A 463 35.75 52.19 14.54
CA LEU A 463 36.77 52.93 15.27
C LEU A 463 37.99 53.20 14.36
N ARG A 464 38.45 54.45 14.33
CA ARG A 464 39.87 54.86 14.19
C ARG A 464 40.10 55.76 15.39
N PRO A 465 41.18 55.65 16.18
CA PRO A 465 42.51 55.95 15.65
C PRO A 465 43.67 55.15 16.30
N ILE A 466 44.84 55.19 15.65
CA ILE A 466 46.17 55.54 16.19
C ILE A 466 47.15 55.41 15.01
N THR A 467 47.82 56.50 14.67
CA THR A 467 48.84 56.60 13.62
C THR A 467 50.25 56.69 14.24
N PRO A 468 51.28 56.17 13.56
CA PRO A 468 52.60 56.78 13.57
C PRO A 468 53.09 57.19 12.16
N SER A 469 54.16 57.99 12.15
CA SER A 469 54.69 58.96 11.16
C SER A 469 54.83 58.59 9.66
N PRO A 470 54.88 59.58 8.74
CA PRO A 470 54.53 59.43 7.32
C PRO A 470 55.65 58.97 6.38
N VAL A 471 56.80 58.46 6.84
CA VAL A 471 57.89 58.06 5.93
C VAL A 471 58.20 56.56 5.98
N ILE A 472 58.06 55.91 7.14
CA ILE A 472 58.28 54.46 7.27
C ILE A 472 56.99 53.66 6.96
N ALA A 473 55.82 54.28 7.13
CA ALA A 473 54.53 53.68 6.81
C ALA A 473 54.34 53.47 5.30
N TRP A 474 54.77 54.43 4.47
CA TRP A 474 54.66 54.29 3.01
C TRP A 474 55.66 53.27 2.45
N SER A 475 56.87 53.15 3.01
CA SER A 475 57.82 52.12 2.55
C SER A 475 57.36 50.71 2.92
N LEU A 476 56.79 50.50 4.11
CA LEU A 476 56.23 49.20 4.50
C LEU A 476 54.92 48.87 3.78
N VAL A 477 54.08 49.86 3.47
CA VAL A 477 52.88 49.66 2.65
C VAL A 477 53.24 49.35 1.20
N ILE A 478 54.23 50.05 0.62
CA ILE A 478 54.69 49.76 -0.75
C ILE A 478 55.37 48.39 -0.79
N ALA A 479 56.23 48.06 0.18
CA ALA A 479 56.84 46.74 0.27
C ALA A 479 55.80 45.63 0.53
N SER A 480 54.79 45.87 1.39
CA SER A 480 53.70 44.90 1.59
C SER A 480 52.82 44.80 0.35
N VAL A 481 52.59 45.87 -0.40
CA VAL A 481 51.82 45.84 -1.65
C VAL A 481 52.60 45.10 -2.73
N PHE A 482 53.93 45.28 -2.84
CA PHE A 482 54.75 44.51 -3.78
C PHE A 482 54.96 43.07 -3.34
N CYS A 483 55.06 42.79 -2.04
CA CYS A 483 55.13 41.42 -1.52
C CYS A 483 53.78 40.71 -1.61
N VAL A 484 52.66 41.40 -1.39
CA VAL A 484 51.31 40.85 -1.58
C VAL A 484 51.01 40.70 -3.06
N ALA A 485 51.36 41.65 -3.92
CA ALA A 485 51.23 41.52 -5.37
C ALA A 485 52.15 40.42 -5.93
N GLY A 486 53.40 40.33 -5.47
CA GLY A 486 54.33 39.26 -5.83
C GLY A 486 53.89 37.90 -5.31
N TYR A 487 53.33 37.84 -4.09
CA TYR A 487 52.74 36.63 -3.52
C TYR A 487 51.45 36.21 -4.25
N PHE A 488 50.63 37.16 -4.67
CA PHE A 488 49.45 36.89 -5.50
C PHE A 488 49.83 36.47 -6.92
N VAL A 489 50.88 37.03 -7.52
CA VAL A 489 51.38 36.63 -8.85
C VAL A 489 52.03 35.25 -8.79
N LEU A 490 52.82 34.94 -7.75
CA LEU A 490 53.45 33.63 -7.57
C LEU A 490 52.49 32.54 -7.06
N ARG A 491 51.35 32.91 -6.45
CA ARG A 491 50.27 31.97 -6.08
C ARG A 491 49.20 31.86 -7.18
N ASN A 492 49.15 32.80 -8.13
CA ASN A 492 48.24 32.77 -9.29
C ASN A 492 48.62 31.76 -10.38
N ASP A 493 49.76 31.08 -10.30
CA ASP A 493 50.04 29.91 -11.15
C ASP A 493 49.28 28.64 -10.67
N LYS A 494 48.44 28.76 -9.64
CA LYS A 494 47.28 27.89 -9.43
C LYS A 494 45.99 28.70 -9.41
N THR A 495 45.81 29.56 -10.40
CA THR A 495 44.46 29.97 -10.80
C THR A 495 43.77 28.72 -11.33
N VAL A 496 42.99 28.08 -10.46
CA VAL A 496 41.92 27.17 -10.90
C VAL A 496 41.15 27.95 -11.98
N PRO A 497 41.03 27.44 -13.22
CA PRO A 497 40.29 28.15 -14.24
C PRO A 497 38.89 28.40 -13.67
N VAL A 498 38.50 29.67 -13.57
CA VAL A 498 37.10 30.03 -13.35
C VAL A 498 36.40 29.53 -14.59
N LEU A 499 35.87 28.30 -14.55
CA LEU A 499 35.15 27.70 -15.66
C LEU A 499 34.01 28.65 -16.01
N SER A 500 34.08 29.26 -17.19
CA SER A 500 33.00 30.10 -17.68
C SER A 500 31.80 29.22 -18.06
N ALA A 501 30.59 29.77 -18.10
CA ALA A 501 29.38 29.01 -18.46
C ALA A 501 29.55 28.39 -19.85
N ARG A 502 30.21 29.14 -20.74
CA ARG A 502 30.63 28.71 -22.07
C ARG A 502 31.56 27.51 -22.04
N ASP A 503 32.53 27.45 -21.12
CA ASP A 503 33.45 26.30 -21.02
C ASP A 503 32.74 25.03 -20.55
N ILE A 504 31.87 25.16 -19.54
CA ILE A 504 31.05 24.06 -19.01
C ILE A 504 30.10 23.55 -20.09
N LEU A 505 29.39 24.47 -20.76
CA LEU A 505 28.44 24.14 -21.81
C LEU A 505 29.13 23.51 -23.03
N ASN A 506 30.32 23.98 -23.40
CA ASN A 506 31.10 23.37 -24.48
C ASN A 506 31.60 21.96 -24.14
N ARG A 507 32.04 21.72 -22.90
CA ARG A 507 32.41 20.38 -22.43
C ARG A 507 31.22 19.42 -22.43
N SER A 508 30.07 19.92 -21.98
CA SER A 508 28.80 19.19 -22.00
C SER A 508 28.41 18.78 -23.42
N ILE A 509 28.50 19.70 -24.39
CA ILE A 509 28.18 19.45 -25.80
C ILE A 509 29.17 18.47 -26.45
N GLN A 510 30.46 18.55 -26.08
CA GLN A 510 31.47 17.60 -26.56
C GLN A 510 31.27 16.20 -25.98
N ALA A 511 30.92 16.10 -24.68
CA ALA A 511 30.63 14.83 -24.03
C ALA A 511 29.37 14.17 -24.63
N GLU A 512 28.31 14.95 -24.86
CA GLU A 512 27.09 14.50 -25.51
C GLU A 512 27.38 14.00 -26.94
N ALA A 513 28.07 14.79 -27.77
CA ALA A 513 28.40 14.42 -29.15
C ALA A 513 29.27 13.15 -29.24
N ALA A 514 30.29 13.02 -28.37
CA ALA A 514 31.13 11.82 -28.33
C ALA A 514 30.36 10.57 -27.91
N SER A 515 29.32 10.73 -27.08
CA SER A 515 28.53 9.63 -26.56
C SER A 515 27.43 9.14 -27.51
N LEU A 516 27.03 9.98 -28.47
CA LEU A 516 25.97 9.72 -29.43
C LEU A 516 26.48 9.20 -30.78
N GLU A 517 27.80 9.12 -30.99
CA GLU A 517 28.37 8.64 -32.25
C GLU A 517 27.94 7.19 -32.55
N GLY A 518 27.13 7.02 -33.61
CA GLY A 518 26.58 5.71 -34.02
C GLY A 518 25.48 5.15 -33.11
N GLN A 519 24.96 5.95 -32.17
CA GLN A 519 23.88 5.59 -31.25
C GLN A 519 22.61 6.41 -31.53
N THR A 520 21.47 5.83 -31.20
CA THR A 520 20.16 6.50 -31.14
C THR A 520 19.79 6.65 -29.68
N GLU A 521 19.49 7.87 -29.27
CA GLU A 521 18.95 8.16 -27.95
C GLU A 521 17.42 8.10 -27.96
N HIS A 522 16.87 7.61 -26.85
CA HIS A 522 15.46 7.69 -26.53
C HIS A 522 15.31 8.32 -25.15
N GLN A 523 14.59 9.43 -25.10
CA GLN A 523 14.39 10.26 -23.93
C GLN A 523 12.89 10.42 -23.70
N VAL A 524 12.43 10.19 -22.46
CA VAL A 524 11.06 10.48 -22.08
C VAL A 524 11.07 11.60 -21.06
N PHE A 525 10.38 12.70 -21.35
CA PHE A 525 10.27 13.86 -20.47
C PHE A 525 8.85 14.02 -19.93
N ARG A 526 8.73 14.38 -18.66
CA ARG A 526 7.49 14.92 -18.10
C ARG A 526 7.56 16.44 -18.16
N PHE A 527 6.56 17.03 -18.80
CA PHE A 527 6.35 18.46 -18.84
C PHE A 527 5.31 18.84 -17.78
N GLU A 528 5.65 19.79 -16.91
CA GLU A 528 4.74 20.35 -15.91
C GLU A 528 4.79 21.88 -15.97
N GLU A 529 3.64 22.51 -16.14
CA GLU A 529 3.48 23.95 -15.98
C GLU A 529 2.76 24.20 -14.65
N ALA A 530 3.37 24.96 -13.74
CA ALA A 530 2.79 25.31 -12.45
C ALA A 530 2.71 26.84 -12.28
N THR A 531 1.73 27.31 -11.52
CA THR A 531 1.72 28.71 -11.03
C THR A 531 2.85 28.94 -10.02
N ALA A 532 3.17 30.21 -9.76
CA ALA A 532 4.06 30.61 -8.67
C ALA A 532 3.63 30.08 -7.28
N ASP A 533 2.35 29.75 -7.09
CA ASP A 533 1.78 29.18 -5.85
C ASP A 533 1.87 27.64 -5.79
N GLY A 534 2.47 27.01 -6.81
CA GLY A 534 2.71 25.56 -6.87
C GLY A 534 1.50 24.73 -7.34
N SER A 535 0.42 25.35 -7.81
CA SER A 535 -0.68 24.62 -8.43
C SER A 535 -0.32 24.25 -9.87
N ILE A 536 -0.34 22.96 -10.19
CA ILE A 536 -0.10 22.45 -11.55
C ILE A 536 -1.24 22.94 -12.46
N LEU A 537 -0.89 23.72 -13.47
CA LEU A 537 -1.79 24.22 -14.52
C LEU A 537 -1.89 23.24 -15.68
N LYS A 538 -0.76 22.69 -16.14
CA LYS A 538 -0.68 21.78 -17.28
C LYS A 538 0.33 20.67 -17.01
N GLN A 539 0.06 19.47 -17.53
CA GLN A 539 0.99 18.33 -17.43
C GLN A 539 0.89 17.47 -18.70
N GLY A 540 2.02 16.92 -19.13
CA GLY A 540 2.10 16.05 -20.31
C GLY A 540 3.39 15.23 -20.34
N THR A 541 3.48 14.32 -21.30
CA THR A 541 4.68 13.49 -21.51
C THR A 541 5.20 13.70 -22.93
N ILE A 542 6.51 13.85 -23.08
CA ILE A 542 7.19 13.97 -24.37
C ILE A 542 8.06 12.74 -24.56
N ASP A 543 7.85 11.99 -25.64
CA ASP A 543 8.68 10.86 -26.07
C ASP A 543 9.54 11.33 -27.25
N LEU A 544 10.86 11.30 -27.08
CA LEU A 544 11.85 11.77 -28.05
C LEU A 544 12.78 10.62 -28.45
N TRP A 545 12.87 10.38 -29.76
CA TRP A 545 13.86 9.50 -30.39
C TRP A 545 14.73 10.33 -31.32
N LYS A 546 16.05 10.21 -31.19
CA LYS A 546 17.00 10.99 -32.00
C LYS A 546 18.26 10.20 -32.29
N ASP A 547 18.65 10.15 -33.56
CA ASP A 547 19.97 9.61 -33.93
C ASP A 547 21.06 10.62 -33.58
N GLY A 548 22.23 10.14 -33.16
CA GLY A 548 23.37 11.00 -32.87
C GLY A 548 23.94 11.77 -34.05
N ASP A 549 23.65 11.34 -35.29
CA ASP A 549 23.97 12.09 -36.51
C ASP A 549 22.88 13.13 -36.88
N GLY A 550 21.79 13.19 -36.10
CA GLY A 550 20.67 14.10 -36.29
C GLY A 550 19.81 13.84 -37.53
N LYS A 551 20.05 12.76 -38.29
CA LYS A 551 19.34 12.51 -39.55
C LYS A 551 17.95 11.90 -39.36
N ARG A 552 17.75 11.15 -38.29
CA ARG A 552 16.43 10.62 -37.88
C ARG A 552 16.05 11.20 -36.53
N TYR A 553 14.82 11.70 -36.44
CA TYR A 553 14.29 12.34 -35.24
C TYR A 553 12.77 12.14 -35.18
N MET A 554 12.23 11.86 -34.00
CA MET A 554 10.79 11.73 -33.74
C MET A 554 10.50 12.24 -32.33
N ARG A 555 9.65 13.24 -32.19
CA ARG A 555 9.13 13.75 -30.93
C ARG A 555 7.62 13.62 -30.91
N ARG A 556 7.07 13.11 -29.81
CA ARG A 556 5.64 12.91 -29.60
C ARG A 556 5.22 13.53 -28.27
N LEU A 557 4.24 14.41 -28.29
CA LEU A 557 3.64 15.02 -27.10
C LEU A 557 2.34 14.30 -26.76
N TYR A 558 2.23 13.83 -25.53
CA TYR A 558 1.08 13.15 -24.98
C TYR A 558 0.42 13.97 -23.86
N ASP A 559 -0.90 13.91 -23.77
CA ASP A 559 -1.64 14.44 -22.62
C ASP A 559 -1.48 13.54 -21.38
N VAL A 560 -2.03 13.96 -20.24
CA VAL A 560 -2.04 13.16 -19.00
C VAL A 560 -2.80 11.82 -19.15
N GLN A 561 -3.64 11.67 -20.18
CA GLN A 561 -4.31 10.42 -20.54
C GLN A 561 -3.51 9.59 -21.57
N HIS A 562 -2.26 9.95 -21.85
CA HIS A 562 -1.40 9.33 -22.87
C HIS A 562 -1.98 9.36 -24.31
N ARG A 563 -2.86 10.32 -24.62
CA ARG A 563 -3.32 10.57 -25.99
C ARG A 563 -2.32 11.48 -26.69
N LEU A 564 -1.95 11.12 -27.92
CA LEU A 564 -1.06 11.91 -28.75
C LEU A 564 -1.74 13.24 -29.12
N ILE A 565 -1.11 14.36 -28.78
CA ILE A 565 -1.60 15.71 -29.05
C ILE A 565 -0.86 16.32 -30.24
N ALA A 566 0.46 16.12 -30.29
CA ALA A 566 1.30 16.60 -31.37
C ALA A 566 2.47 15.66 -31.61
N ALA A 567 2.97 15.66 -32.83
CA ALA A 567 4.18 14.97 -33.19
C ALA A 567 5.01 15.78 -34.18
N GLU A 568 6.32 15.66 -34.09
CA GLU A 568 7.32 16.28 -34.98
C GLU A 568 8.32 15.19 -35.38
N TRP A 569 8.65 15.08 -36.66
CA TRP A 569 9.62 14.08 -37.12
C TRP A 569 10.48 14.56 -38.28
N SER A 570 11.66 13.95 -38.40
CA SER A 570 12.58 14.07 -39.53
C SER A 570 13.11 12.68 -39.87
N GLN A 571 13.11 12.33 -41.15
CA GLN A 571 13.62 11.05 -41.65
C GLN A 571 14.92 11.24 -42.43
N ARG A 572 15.65 10.13 -42.66
CA ARG A 572 16.97 10.12 -43.33
C ARG A 572 16.90 10.61 -44.78
N ASN A 573 15.75 10.48 -45.43
CA ASN A 573 15.49 10.96 -46.79
C ASN A 573 15.28 12.50 -46.86
N GLY A 574 15.26 13.19 -45.72
CA GLY A 574 15.02 14.63 -45.64
C GLY A 574 13.54 15.00 -45.46
N ASP A 575 12.64 14.01 -45.43
CA ASP A 575 11.23 14.26 -45.14
C ASP A 575 11.07 14.73 -43.70
N ARG A 576 10.41 15.87 -43.53
CA ARG A 576 10.06 16.45 -42.23
C ARG A 576 8.58 16.71 -42.20
N GLY A 577 7.96 16.48 -41.06
CA GLY A 577 6.54 16.76 -40.88
C GLY A 577 6.22 17.10 -39.44
N GLU A 578 5.14 17.86 -39.30
CA GLU A 578 4.51 18.15 -38.03
C GLU A 578 3.05 17.70 -38.14
N TYR A 579 2.56 16.99 -37.12
CA TYR A 579 1.17 16.56 -37.04
C TYR A 579 0.51 17.17 -35.81
N PRO A 580 -0.31 18.22 -35.97
CA PRO A 580 -1.16 18.73 -34.90
C PRO A 580 -2.50 17.97 -34.88
N VAL A 581 -2.85 17.34 -33.75
CA VAL A 581 -4.21 16.82 -33.51
C VAL A 581 -5.09 17.99 -33.08
N ALA A 582 -5.48 18.85 -34.02
CA ALA A 582 -6.36 19.98 -33.75
C ALA A 582 -7.39 20.21 -34.87
N GLU A 583 -8.04 19.15 -35.35
CA GLU A 583 -9.23 19.28 -36.21
C GLU A 583 -10.49 18.54 -35.72
N ASP A 584 -10.42 17.75 -34.65
CA ASP A 584 -11.64 17.27 -33.99
C ASP A 584 -12.17 18.31 -32.99
N SER A 585 -13.44 18.67 -33.16
CA SER A 585 -14.24 19.62 -32.37
C SER A 585 -14.38 19.30 -30.86
N GLN A 586 -13.52 18.43 -30.31
CA GLN A 586 -13.52 17.95 -28.93
C GLN A 586 -12.20 18.20 -28.16
N ALA A 587 -11.20 18.86 -28.73
CA ALA A 587 -9.98 19.22 -27.99
C ALA A 587 -10.31 20.19 -26.82
N SER A 588 -10.02 19.77 -25.58
CA SER A 588 -10.13 20.60 -24.37
C SER A 588 -9.33 21.89 -24.52
N GLY A 589 -9.83 23.01 -23.97
CA GLY A 589 -9.14 24.32 -24.02
C GLY A 589 -7.67 24.25 -23.57
N ALA A 590 -7.37 23.39 -22.59
CA ALA A 590 -6.00 23.15 -22.09
C ALA A 590 -5.04 22.58 -23.15
N ASN A 591 -5.51 21.74 -24.08
CA ASN A 591 -4.67 21.16 -25.14
C ASN A 591 -4.34 22.20 -26.22
N ARG A 592 -5.27 23.13 -26.51
CA ARG A 592 -5.03 24.22 -27.47
C ARG A 592 -4.03 25.25 -26.92
N GLU A 593 -4.12 25.56 -25.63
CA GLU A 593 -3.14 26.43 -24.96
C GLU A 593 -1.76 25.77 -24.84
N MET A 594 -1.68 24.46 -24.60
CA MET A 594 -0.40 23.73 -24.52
C MET A 594 0.36 23.68 -25.87
N LEU A 595 -0.37 23.69 -27.00
CA LEU A 595 0.21 23.79 -28.34
C LEU A 595 0.60 25.22 -28.73
N ALA A 596 -0.11 26.23 -28.21
CA ALA A 596 0.08 27.64 -28.56
C ALA A 596 1.45 28.18 -28.15
N ASP A 597 1.99 27.68 -27.02
CA ASP A 597 3.23 28.19 -26.45
C ASP A 597 4.48 27.56 -27.10
N ASN A 598 4.37 26.51 -27.93
CA ASN A 598 5.49 25.78 -28.57
C ASN A 598 6.64 25.33 -27.64
N LEU A 599 6.54 25.50 -26.31
CA LEU A 599 7.59 25.17 -25.35
C LEU A 599 7.92 23.66 -25.33
N TRP A 600 6.94 22.81 -25.66
CA TRP A 600 7.13 21.37 -25.81
C TRP A 600 8.14 21.01 -26.91
N LYS A 601 8.47 21.95 -27.80
CA LYS A 601 9.49 21.78 -28.84
C LYS A 601 10.93 22.02 -28.34
N GLN A 602 11.11 22.45 -27.10
CA GLN A 602 12.45 22.64 -26.53
C GLN A 602 13.11 21.28 -26.25
N ASP A 603 14.28 21.05 -26.85
CA ASP A 603 15.14 19.91 -26.53
C ASP A 603 15.84 20.16 -25.19
N VAL A 604 15.82 19.19 -24.26
CA VAL A 604 16.62 19.25 -23.03
C VAL A 604 18.03 18.78 -23.35
N SER A 605 18.77 19.60 -24.11
CA SER A 605 20.16 19.33 -24.47
C SER A 605 21.04 20.56 -24.28
N PRO A 606 22.33 20.36 -23.96
CA PRO A 606 23.33 21.42 -23.90
C PRO A 606 23.36 22.27 -25.19
N SER A 607 23.21 21.64 -26.36
CA SER A 607 23.16 22.36 -27.64
C SER A 607 21.92 23.24 -27.78
N ALA A 608 20.75 22.76 -27.35
CA ALA A 608 19.50 23.52 -27.37
C ALA A 608 19.50 24.65 -26.33
N PHE A 609 20.08 24.42 -25.16
CA PHE A 609 20.25 25.47 -24.14
C PHE A 609 21.19 26.59 -24.59
N ARG A 610 22.20 26.28 -25.42
CA ARG A 610 23.07 27.29 -26.03
C ARG A 610 22.27 28.29 -26.86
N GLU A 611 21.24 27.83 -27.57
CA GLU A 611 20.36 28.69 -28.39
C GLU A 611 19.51 29.64 -27.54
N LEU A 612 19.29 29.32 -26.26
CA LEU A 612 18.60 30.17 -25.27
C LEU A 612 19.52 31.18 -24.59
N ASN A 613 20.61 31.63 -25.24
CA ASN A 613 21.64 32.50 -24.64
C ASN A 613 22.45 31.81 -23.52
N GLY A 614 22.53 30.48 -23.53
CA GLY A 614 23.22 29.68 -22.52
C GLY A 614 24.73 29.95 -22.39
N GLU A 615 25.37 30.52 -23.41
CA GLU A 615 26.80 30.89 -23.35
C GLU A 615 27.09 32.00 -22.33
N ASN A 616 26.10 32.85 -22.04
CA ASN A 616 26.18 33.95 -21.09
C ASN A 616 25.45 33.63 -19.76
N ALA A 617 25.17 32.34 -19.50
CA ALA A 617 24.45 31.92 -18.32
C ALA A 617 25.24 32.22 -17.02
N GLN A 618 24.49 32.50 -15.94
CA GLN A 618 25.06 32.51 -14.61
C GLN A 618 25.30 31.07 -14.16
N ILE A 619 26.48 30.80 -13.61
CA ILE A 619 26.85 29.46 -13.13
C ILE A 619 26.67 29.40 -11.63
N ARG A 620 26.03 28.35 -11.16
CA ARG A 620 26.05 27.95 -9.76
C ARG A 620 26.55 26.51 -9.67
N ALA A 621 27.70 26.33 -9.04
CA ALA A 621 28.15 24.99 -8.66
C ALA A 621 27.31 24.49 -7.50
N THR A 622 26.77 23.28 -7.62
CA THR A 622 26.04 22.56 -6.57
C THR A 622 26.85 21.34 -6.11
N GLU A 623 26.44 20.70 -5.03
CA GLU A 623 27.07 19.44 -4.59
C GLU A 623 26.90 18.32 -5.62
N ASP A 624 25.90 18.42 -6.52
CA ASP A 624 25.54 17.42 -7.52
C ASP A 624 25.99 17.77 -8.96
N GLY A 625 26.62 18.93 -9.19
CA GLY A 625 27.11 19.34 -10.51
C GLY A 625 27.07 20.85 -10.77
N TYR A 626 26.49 21.25 -11.91
CA TYR A 626 26.47 22.65 -12.36
C TYR A 626 25.07 23.09 -12.78
N GLU A 627 24.60 24.23 -12.28
CA GLU A 627 23.40 24.91 -12.76
C GLU A 627 23.80 26.12 -13.61
N LEU A 628 23.30 26.16 -14.85
CA LEU A 628 23.51 27.23 -15.80
C LEU A 628 22.18 27.97 -15.99
N THR A 629 22.07 29.22 -15.53
CA THR A 629 20.86 30.04 -15.68
C THR A 629 21.06 31.13 -16.72
N ALA A 630 20.39 31.01 -17.87
CA ALA A 630 20.32 32.05 -18.89
C ALA A 630 19.16 33.02 -18.56
N THR A 631 19.47 34.31 -18.49
CA THR A 631 18.50 35.42 -18.39
C THR A 631 18.45 36.16 -19.71
N GLU A 632 17.28 36.62 -20.16
CA GLU A 632 17.07 37.24 -21.48
C GLU A 632 17.27 36.26 -22.64
N THR A 633 16.47 35.20 -22.66
CA THR A 633 16.45 34.20 -23.73
C THR A 633 15.99 34.83 -25.05
N GLY A 634 16.71 34.55 -26.13
CA GLY A 634 16.64 35.27 -27.40
C GLY A 634 15.28 35.25 -28.15
N VAL A 635 15.28 35.85 -29.35
CA VAL A 635 14.10 36.13 -30.19
C VAL A 635 13.18 34.92 -30.46
N SER A 636 13.70 33.69 -30.37
CA SER A 636 12.97 32.45 -30.64
C SER A 636 11.88 32.10 -29.61
N HIS A 637 11.97 32.60 -28.37
CA HIS A 637 11.01 32.31 -27.29
C HIS A 637 10.66 33.58 -26.49
N PRO A 638 9.88 34.53 -27.05
CA PRO A 638 9.65 35.86 -26.46
C PRO A 638 8.90 35.84 -25.11
N GLN A 639 8.23 34.74 -24.83
CA GLN A 639 7.51 34.49 -23.59
C GLN A 639 8.41 34.04 -22.43
N LEU A 640 9.67 33.68 -22.69
CA LEU A 640 10.57 33.11 -21.70
C LEU A 640 11.41 34.20 -21.02
N ILE A 641 11.44 34.20 -19.68
CA ILE A 641 12.21 35.14 -18.84
C ILE A 641 13.61 34.59 -18.57
N SER A 642 13.67 33.30 -18.25
CA SER A 642 14.93 32.61 -17.93
C SER A 642 14.81 31.10 -18.17
N ALA A 643 15.91 30.47 -18.57
CA ALA A 643 16.07 29.03 -18.63
C ALA A 643 17.20 28.60 -17.69
N THR A 644 17.05 27.50 -16.96
CA THR A 644 18.10 26.92 -16.13
C THR A 644 18.34 25.47 -16.53
N LEU A 645 19.50 25.19 -17.11
CA LEU A 645 19.98 23.83 -17.39
C LEU A 645 20.79 23.33 -16.21
N VAL A 646 20.53 22.12 -15.74
CA VAL A 646 21.32 21.48 -14.69
C VAL A 646 22.05 20.28 -15.25
N LEU A 647 23.35 20.28 -15.01
CA LEU A 647 24.32 19.28 -15.44
C LEU A 647 24.84 18.52 -14.22
N ASP A 648 25.14 17.23 -14.39
CA ASP A 648 25.88 16.44 -13.39
C ASP A 648 27.38 16.82 -13.37
N HIS A 649 28.16 16.19 -12.47
CA HIS A 649 29.63 16.34 -12.41
C HIS A 649 30.36 15.92 -13.69
N HIS A 650 29.73 15.09 -14.52
CA HIS A 650 30.25 14.60 -15.79
C HIS A 650 29.79 15.47 -16.98
N TYR A 651 29.15 16.61 -16.70
CA TYR A 651 28.60 17.54 -17.68
C TYR A 651 27.43 16.98 -18.52
N HIS A 652 26.69 15.97 -18.05
CA HIS A 652 25.49 15.49 -18.73
C HIS A 652 24.25 16.27 -18.28
N PRO A 653 23.34 16.62 -19.20
CA PRO A 653 22.08 17.27 -18.87
C PRO A 653 21.18 16.33 -18.07
N ILE A 654 20.66 16.80 -16.93
CA ILE A 654 19.69 16.05 -16.11
C ILE A 654 18.29 16.68 -16.21
N ARG A 655 18.21 18.02 -16.29
CA ARG A 655 16.96 18.77 -16.28
C ARG A 655 17.11 20.17 -16.87
N GLU A 656 16.00 20.71 -17.37
CA GLU A 656 15.88 22.11 -17.77
C GLU A 656 14.59 22.73 -17.18
N VAL A 657 14.74 23.89 -16.55
CA VAL A 657 13.63 24.64 -15.92
C VAL A 657 13.49 25.99 -16.62
N MET A 658 12.28 26.32 -17.06
CA MET A 658 11.97 27.52 -17.82
C MET A 658 10.93 28.37 -17.10
N ARG A 659 11.15 29.69 -17.05
CA ARG A 659 10.20 30.65 -16.46
C ARG A 659 9.58 31.50 -17.55
N VAL A 660 8.25 31.62 -17.53
CA VAL A 660 7.47 32.30 -18.57
C VAL A 660 6.88 33.62 -18.03
N ARG A 661 6.74 34.64 -18.90
CA ARG A 661 6.31 36.02 -18.59
C ARG A 661 4.94 36.11 -17.93
N ASN A 662 4.07 35.12 -18.12
CA ASN A 662 2.72 35.06 -17.55
C ASN A 662 2.69 34.53 -16.10
N GLY A 663 3.86 34.31 -15.46
CA GLY A 663 3.95 33.85 -14.07
C GLY A 663 3.90 32.33 -13.87
N GLY A 664 3.92 31.56 -14.97
CA GLY A 664 4.04 30.10 -14.98
C GLY A 664 5.51 29.64 -14.98
N GLU A 665 5.81 28.60 -14.20
CA GLU A 665 7.06 27.84 -14.27
C GLU A 665 6.81 26.57 -15.08
N VAL A 666 7.58 26.38 -16.14
CA VAL A 666 7.56 25.19 -16.99
C VAL A 666 8.77 24.34 -16.68
N ARG A 667 8.55 23.06 -16.36
CA ARG A 667 9.60 22.12 -16.00
C ARG A 667 9.59 20.91 -16.92
N PHE A 668 10.77 20.56 -17.41
CA PHE A 668 11.02 19.29 -18.09
C PHE A 668 11.84 18.39 -17.16
N VAL A 669 11.24 17.29 -16.72
CA VAL A 669 11.90 16.26 -15.90
C VAL A 669 12.11 15.02 -16.74
N GLN A 670 13.35 14.58 -16.88
CA GLN A 670 13.66 13.33 -17.57
C GLN A 670 13.15 12.15 -16.74
N ALA A 671 12.22 11.39 -17.30
CA ALA A 671 11.59 10.23 -16.69
C ALA A 671 12.24 8.90 -17.13
N ASP A 672 12.77 8.86 -18.35
CA ASP A 672 13.51 7.71 -18.88
C ASP A 672 14.62 8.17 -19.84
N TYR A 673 15.69 7.39 -19.90
CA TYR A 673 16.83 7.61 -20.78
C TYR A 673 17.46 6.28 -21.20
N GLU A 674 17.44 6.00 -22.49
CA GLU A 674 18.16 4.85 -23.03
C GLU A 674 18.94 5.21 -24.30
N ARG A 675 20.01 4.45 -24.55
CA ARG A 675 20.81 4.52 -25.78
C ARG A 675 20.85 3.15 -26.43
N ARG A 676 20.68 3.12 -27.74
CA ARG A 676 20.76 1.89 -28.53
C ARG A 676 21.60 2.13 -29.78
N PRO A 677 22.36 1.12 -30.26
CA PRO A 677 23.06 1.25 -31.54
C PRO A 677 22.08 1.64 -32.63
N SER A 678 22.38 2.64 -33.47
CA SER A 678 21.40 3.16 -34.44
C SER A 678 20.92 2.12 -35.46
N SER A 679 21.73 1.08 -35.69
CA SER A 679 21.40 -0.08 -36.52
C SER A 679 20.37 -1.02 -35.88
N SER A 680 20.18 -0.96 -34.56
CA SER A 680 19.24 -1.79 -33.80
C SER A 680 17.85 -1.16 -33.63
N VAL A 681 17.69 0.12 -33.97
CA VAL A 681 16.43 0.85 -33.88
C VAL A 681 15.71 0.81 -35.24
N PRO A 682 14.53 0.13 -35.34
CA PRO A 682 13.78 0.04 -36.59
C PRO A 682 13.34 1.41 -37.13
N ASP A 683 13.36 1.58 -38.45
CA ASP A 683 12.92 2.82 -39.12
C ASP A 683 11.44 3.16 -38.84
N ALA A 684 10.62 2.15 -38.55
CA ALA A 684 9.22 2.31 -38.17
C ALA A 684 9.00 3.21 -36.93
N ILE A 685 9.98 3.32 -36.03
CA ILE A 685 9.89 4.20 -34.85
C ILE A 685 9.87 5.68 -35.26
N PHE A 686 10.44 6.01 -36.42
CA PHE A 686 10.52 7.36 -37.00
C PHE A 686 9.45 7.58 -38.10
N ASP A 687 8.47 6.68 -38.24
CA ASP A 687 7.35 6.82 -39.16
C ASP A 687 6.12 7.44 -38.44
N PRO A 688 5.56 8.56 -38.95
CA PRO A 688 4.35 9.15 -38.39
C PRO A 688 3.08 8.29 -38.55
N GLN A 689 3.04 7.36 -39.53
CA GLN A 689 1.84 6.57 -39.84
C GLN A 689 1.74 5.27 -39.04
N ASP A 690 2.82 4.83 -38.39
CA ASP A 690 2.81 3.64 -37.56
C ASP A 690 2.32 3.95 -36.13
N GLN A 691 1.03 4.27 -36.03
CA GLN A 691 0.32 4.36 -34.75
C GLN A 691 0.10 2.97 -34.12
N GLY A 692 0.52 1.88 -34.78
CA GLY A 692 0.14 0.50 -34.49
C GLY A 692 1.13 -0.32 -33.65
N LEU A 693 2.40 0.10 -33.55
CA LEU A 693 3.45 -0.70 -32.89
C LEU A 693 3.87 -0.19 -31.50
N ARG A 694 2.91 0.27 -30.68
CA ARG A 694 3.00 0.22 -29.20
C ARG A 694 1.66 -0.15 -28.56
N SER A 695 1.20 -1.37 -28.82
CA SER A 695 0.18 -2.06 -28.01
C SER A 695 0.76 -3.24 -27.22
N LYS A 696 2.03 -3.15 -26.79
CA LYS A 696 2.66 -4.18 -25.93
C LYS A 696 3.67 -3.67 -24.90
N VAL A 697 3.67 -2.36 -24.62
CA VAL A 697 4.20 -1.82 -23.37
C VAL A 697 3.01 -1.67 -22.43
N GLU A 698 3.13 -2.26 -21.25
CA GLU A 698 2.06 -2.43 -20.27
C GLU A 698 1.39 -1.11 -19.90
N ARG A 699 0.20 -0.89 -20.45
CA ARG A 699 -0.71 0.18 -20.02
C ARG A 699 -1.09 -0.08 -18.56
N ARG A 700 -0.57 0.74 -17.63
CA ARG A 700 -1.24 0.99 -16.36
C ARG A 700 -2.34 2.03 -16.62
N PRO A 701 -3.63 1.71 -16.49
CA PRO A 701 -4.67 2.69 -16.70
C PRO A 701 -4.74 3.63 -15.49
N PHE A 702 -4.32 4.88 -15.68
CA PHE A 702 -4.82 6.00 -14.88
C PHE A 702 -6.21 6.35 -15.43
N PHE A 703 -7.27 5.92 -14.74
CA PHE A 703 -8.64 6.23 -15.13
C PHE A 703 -9.01 7.65 -14.69
N SER A 704 -9.23 8.54 -15.66
CA SER A 704 -9.97 9.79 -15.46
C SER A 704 -11.46 9.50 -15.46
N LYS A 705 -12.17 9.83 -14.37
CA LYS A 705 -13.64 9.76 -14.27
C LYS A 705 -14.29 10.54 -15.41
N SER A 706 -14.95 9.83 -16.34
CA SER A 706 -16.02 10.44 -17.13
C SER A 706 -17.30 10.41 -16.29
N VAL A 707 -18.18 11.37 -16.51
CA VAL A 707 -19.48 11.48 -15.83
C VAL A 707 -20.38 10.35 -16.34
N ILE A 708 -20.33 9.19 -15.67
CA ILE A 708 -21.28 8.08 -15.82
C ILE A 708 -22.44 8.35 -14.85
N SER A 709 -23.67 8.12 -15.28
CA SER A 709 -24.83 8.25 -14.38
C SER A 709 -24.88 7.04 -13.45
N ASP A 710 -24.86 7.28 -12.14
CA ASP A 710 -24.89 6.24 -11.09
C ASP A 710 -26.05 5.23 -11.30
N VAL A 711 -27.15 5.65 -11.92
CA VAL A 711 -28.31 4.79 -12.26
C VAL A 711 -27.95 3.70 -13.28
N GLN A 712 -27.16 4.02 -14.31
CA GLN A 712 -26.76 3.06 -15.35
C GLN A 712 -25.78 2.02 -14.80
N LEU A 713 -24.97 2.41 -13.82
CA LEU A 713 -24.03 1.51 -13.15
C LEU A 713 -24.77 0.53 -12.24
N ALA A 714 -25.73 1.02 -11.46
CA ALA A 714 -26.60 0.20 -10.61
C ALA A 714 -27.41 -0.82 -11.44
N GLU A 715 -27.96 -0.40 -12.59
CA GLU A 715 -28.66 -1.29 -13.53
C GLU A 715 -27.77 -2.42 -14.06
N LEU A 716 -26.54 -2.08 -14.45
CA LEU A 716 -25.57 -3.07 -14.92
C LEU A 716 -25.19 -4.05 -13.80
N HIS A 717 -24.98 -3.55 -12.57
CA HIS A 717 -24.62 -4.36 -11.42
C HIS A 717 -25.72 -5.39 -11.09
N ILE A 718 -26.99 -4.95 -11.07
CA ILE A 718 -28.14 -5.86 -10.87
C ILE A 718 -28.19 -6.93 -11.96
N ALA A 719 -28.01 -6.54 -13.23
CA ALA A 719 -28.05 -7.47 -14.36
C ALA A 719 -26.91 -8.51 -14.31
N VAL A 720 -25.71 -8.11 -13.87
CA VAL A 720 -24.56 -9.01 -13.68
C VAL A 720 -24.85 -10.04 -12.59
N LEU A 721 -25.31 -9.60 -11.41
CA LEU A 721 -25.67 -10.51 -10.31
C LEU A 721 -26.78 -11.48 -10.73
N TYR A 722 -27.76 -11.01 -11.51
CA TYR A 722 -28.84 -11.84 -12.04
C TYR A 722 -28.33 -12.94 -12.98
N GLN A 723 -27.39 -12.61 -13.89
CA GLN A 723 -26.81 -13.62 -14.78
C GLN A 723 -25.94 -14.64 -14.05
N LEU A 724 -25.13 -14.21 -13.07
CA LEU A 724 -24.32 -15.13 -12.26
C LEU A 724 -25.20 -16.11 -11.48
N ASN A 725 -26.28 -15.62 -10.88
CA ASN A 725 -27.26 -16.45 -10.17
C ASN A 725 -27.98 -17.44 -11.10
N ASN A 726 -28.32 -17.06 -12.34
CA ASN A 726 -28.92 -17.98 -13.31
C ASN A 726 -27.96 -19.09 -13.76
N LEU A 727 -26.66 -18.83 -13.69
CA LEU A 727 -25.61 -19.81 -13.94
C LEU A 727 -25.23 -20.62 -12.69
N GLY A 728 -25.77 -20.27 -11.52
CA GLY A 728 -25.43 -20.87 -10.23
C GLY A 728 -24.04 -20.47 -9.71
N ALA A 729 -23.43 -19.42 -10.25
CA ALA A 729 -22.05 -19.01 -9.99
C ALA A 729 -21.93 -17.88 -8.94
N ASP A 730 -23.04 -17.47 -8.34
CA ASP A 730 -23.14 -16.37 -7.36
C ASP A 730 -22.82 -16.77 -5.91
N THR A 731 -22.91 -18.07 -5.62
CA THR A 731 -22.81 -18.67 -4.28
C THR A 731 -21.90 -19.90 -4.26
N SER A 732 -21.78 -20.62 -5.38
CA SER A 732 -21.00 -21.86 -5.48
C SER A 732 -19.56 -21.65 -5.97
N GLU A 733 -19.29 -20.51 -6.61
CA GLU A 733 -17.99 -20.16 -7.18
C GLU A 733 -17.46 -18.90 -6.47
N PRO A 734 -16.14 -18.77 -6.23
CA PRO A 734 -15.54 -17.59 -5.61
C PRO A 734 -15.46 -16.45 -6.64
N ILE A 735 -16.64 -15.97 -7.06
CA ILE A 735 -16.81 -14.85 -7.96
C ILE A 735 -17.34 -13.67 -7.15
N ASP A 736 -16.57 -12.59 -7.17
CA ASP A 736 -16.90 -11.33 -6.53
C ASP A 736 -17.28 -10.27 -7.58
N VAL A 737 -18.24 -9.43 -7.20
CA VAL A 737 -18.77 -8.36 -8.06
C VAL A 737 -18.74 -7.07 -7.27
N GLU A 738 -17.93 -6.12 -7.75
CA GLU A 738 -17.73 -4.84 -7.09
C GLU A 738 -17.90 -3.69 -8.08
N GLU A 739 -18.42 -2.57 -7.60
CA GLU A 739 -18.32 -1.30 -8.30
C GLU A 739 -16.96 -0.68 -8.05
N THR A 740 -16.23 -0.39 -9.11
CA THR A 740 -14.89 0.15 -9.01
C THR A 740 -14.94 1.68 -8.87
N PRO A 741 -13.95 2.30 -8.18
CA PRO A 741 -13.91 3.76 -7.99
C PRO A 741 -13.88 4.59 -9.28
N ASP A 742 -13.60 3.97 -10.42
CA ASP A 742 -13.63 4.52 -11.78
C ASP A 742 -15.00 4.43 -12.48
N GLY A 743 -16.04 3.91 -11.81
CA GLY A 743 -17.41 3.87 -12.33
C GLY A 743 -17.69 2.70 -13.28
N ARG A 744 -17.11 1.52 -12.99
CA ARG A 744 -17.33 0.27 -13.72
C ARG A 744 -17.79 -0.83 -12.77
N VAL A 745 -18.41 -1.87 -13.30
CA VAL A 745 -18.69 -3.10 -12.55
C VAL A 745 -17.58 -4.09 -12.87
N ARG A 746 -16.84 -4.52 -11.85
CA ARG A 746 -15.78 -5.52 -12.00
C ARG A 746 -16.27 -6.86 -11.46
N VAL A 747 -16.12 -7.90 -12.27
CA VAL A 747 -16.41 -9.29 -11.91
C VAL A 747 -15.08 -10.02 -11.83
N THR A 748 -14.65 -10.47 -10.66
CA THR A 748 -13.40 -11.22 -10.49
C THR A 748 -13.68 -12.57 -9.87
N GLY A 749 -13.01 -13.63 -10.31
CA GLY A 749 -13.21 -14.92 -9.65
C GLY A 749 -12.54 -16.12 -10.31
N ALA A 750 -12.35 -17.15 -9.49
CA ALA A 750 -11.83 -18.43 -9.94
C ALA A 750 -12.97 -19.31 -10.45
N VAL A 751 -12.79 -19.92 -11.62
CA VAL A 751 -13.74 -20.86 -12.21
C VAL A 751 -13.03 -22.21 -12.43
N PRO A 752 -13.75 -23.34 -12.32
CA PRO A 752 -13.13 -24.67 -12.29
C PRO A 752 -12.40 -25.03 -13.59
N ASP A 753 -12.89 -24.58 -14.74
CA ASP A 753 -12.30 -24.87 -16.05
C ASP A 753 -12.56 -23.77 -17.10
N ASP A 754 -11.88 -23.86 -18.25
CA ASP A 754 -11.99 -22.90 -19.36
C ASP A 754 -13.37 -22.91 -20.04
N SER A 755 -14.08 -24.04 -20.04
CA SER A 755 -15.42 -24.12 -20.63
C SER A 755 -16.42 -23.32 -19.79
N ARG A 756 -16.33 -23.47 -18.46
CA ARG A 756 -17.11 -22.71 -17.49
C ARG A 756 -16.80 -21.22 -17.57
N LYS A 757 -15.53 -20.85 -17.70
CA LYS A 757 -15.09 -19.47 -17.96
C LYS A 757 -15.77 -18.87 -19.18
N GLN A 758 -15.71 -19.57 -20.31
CA GLN A 758 -16.31 -19.11 -21.57
C GLN A 758 -17.83 -18.99 -21.48
N GLN A 759 -18.50 -19.91 -20.79
CA GLN A 759 -19.94 -19.87 -20.58
C GLN A 759 -20.38 -18.61 -19.81
N ILE A 760 -19.65 -18.24 -18.75
CA ILE A 760 -19.96 -17.05 -17.94
C ILE A 760 -19.66 -15.78 -18.73
N LEU A 761 -18.49 -15.68 -19.38
CA LEU A 761 -18.14 -14.50 -20.19
C LEU A 761 -19.12 -14.29 -21.36
N ALA A 762 -19.55 -15.37 -22.03
CA ALA A 762 -20.52 -15.29 -23.11
C ALA A 762 -21.87 -14.71 -22.65
N ARG A 763 -22.31 -15.03 -21.43
CA ARG A 763 -23.57 -14.49 -20.87
C ARG A 763 -23.43 -13.05 -20.40
N LEU A 764 -22.30 -12.70 -19.80
CA LEU A 764 -22.04 -11.34 -19.32
C LEU A 764 -21.85 -10.33 -20.46
N ASN A 765 -21.28 -10.76 -21.59
CA ASN A 765 -21.11 -9.92 -22.78
C ASN A 765 -22.43 -9.57 -23.49
N LEU A 766 -23.54 -10.26 -23.18
CA LEU A 766 -24.87 -9.98 -23.74
C LEU A 766 -25.61 -8.87 -22.97
N LEU A 767 -25.04 -8.37 -21.88
CA LEU A 767 -25.66 -7.33 -21.06
C LEU A 767 -25.59 -5.95 -21.74
N GLU A 768 -26.64 -5.15 -21.53
CA GLU A 768 -26.63 -3.73 -21.87
C GLU A 768 -25.53 -3.04 -21.06
N ASN A 769 -24.79 -2.11 -21.67
CA ASN A 769 -23.63 -1.44 -21.06
C ASN A 769 -22.46 -2.35 -20.64
N HIS A 770 -22.29 -3.55 -21.25
CA HIS A 770 -21.11 -4.42 -21.00
C HIS A 770 -19.75 -3.74 -21.22
N GLN A 771 -19.70 -2.59 -21.89
CA GLN A 771 -18.48 -1.76 -22.01
C GLN A 771 -17.99 -1.21 -20.65
N LEU A 772 -18.90 -1.11 -19.68
CA LEU A 772 -18.62 -0.74 -18.28
C LEU A 772 -18.36 -1.99 -17.41
N LEU A 773 -18.37 -3.19 -17.99
CA LEU A 773 -18.10 -4.44 -17.29
C LEU A 773 -16.62 -4.83 -17.47
N GLU A 774 -15.94 -5.08 -16.36
CA GLU A 774 -14.58 -5.59 -16.33
C GLU A 774 -14.57 -7.02 -15.76
N ALA A 775 -14.65 -8.03 -16.64
CA ALA A 775 -14.71 -9.44 -16.23
C ALA A 775 -13.32 -10.11 -16.25
N HIS A 776 -12.80 -10.40 -15.06
CA HIS A 776 -11.54 -11.09 -14.83
C HIS A 776 -11.76 -12.46 -14.18
N LEU A 777 -12.21 -13.43 -14.98
CA LEU A 777 -12.39 -14.82 -14.56
C LEU A 777 -11.17 -15.66 -14.93
N PHE A 778 -10.81 -16.62 -14.08
CA PHE A 778 -9.60 -17.41 -14.28
C PHE A 778 -9.78 -18.90 -14.02
N SER A 779 -9.24 -19.72 -14.91
CA SER A 779 -9.25 -21.18 -14.84
C SER A 779 -7.87 -21.73 -14.45
N PRO A 780 -7.76 -23.00 -14.02
CA PRO A 780 -6.48 -23.63 -13.70
C PRO A 780 -5.50 -23.70 -14.89
N THR A 781 -6.00 -23.71 -16.13
CA THR A 781 -5.21 -23.74 -17.37
C THR A 781 -4.62 -22.36 -17.71
N ASP A 782 -5.27 -21.27 -17.33
CA ASP A 782 -4.73 -19.92 -17.50
C ASP A 782 -3.56 -19.63 -16.55
N VAL A 783 -3.53 -20.27 -15.38
CA VAL A 783 -2.44 -20.17 -14.40
C VAL A 783 -1.12 -20.78 -14.91
N GLN A 784 -1.18 -21.72 -15.86
CA GLN A 784 0.01 -22.36 -16.44
C GLN A 784 0.64 -21.56 -17.59
N LYS A 785 -0.02 -20.51 -18.08
CA LYS A 785 0.50 -19.68 -19.18
C LYS A 785 1.49 -18.63 -18.64
N PRO A 786 2.72 -18.56 -19.17
CA PRO A 786 3.68 -17.53 -18.76
C PRO A 786 3.13 -16.13 -19.10
N GLY A 787 3.08 -15.24 -18.10
CA GLY A 787 2.53 -13.88 -18.21
C GLY A 787 1.13 -13.67 -17.63
N PHE A 788 0.53 -14.68 -16.99
CA PHE A 788 -0.78 -14.56 -16.35
C PHE A 788 -0.73 -13.70 -15.08
N LYS A 789 -1.29 -12.48 -15.12
CA LYS A 789 -1.46 -11.58 -13.97
C LYS A 789 -2.79 -11.88 -13.28
N ARG A 790 -2.77 -12.34 -12.02
CA ARG A 790 -3.98 -12.55 -11.21
C ARG A 790 -4.51 -11.21 -10.71
N PRO A 791 -5.79 -10.87 -10.91
CA PRO A 791 -6.43 -9.78 -10.18
C PRO A 791 -6.68 -10.20 -8.72
N ARG A 792 -6.66 -9.21 -7.83
CA ARG A 792 -6.90 -9.32 -6.40
C ARG A 792 -8.35 -9.79 -6.17
N VAL A 793 -8.53 -11.01 -5.67
CA VAL A 793 -9.83 -11.49 -5.16
C VAL A 793 -9.90 -11.06 -3.70
N ILE A 794 -10.88 -10.24 -3.35
CA ILE A 794 -11.28 -10.04 -1.96
C ILE A 794 -12.15 -11.26 -1.62
N GLY A 795 -11.51 -12.28 -1.05
CA GLY A 795 -12.17 -13.55 -0.77
C GLY A 795 -13.23 -13.36 0.30
N SER A 796 -14.49 -13.64 -0.06
CA SER A 796 -15.48 -14.07 0.93
C SER A 796 -15.01 -15.42 1.48
N THR A 797 -14.74 -15.45 2.78
CA THR A 797 -14.23 -16.63 3.50
C THR A 797 -15.26 -17.75 3.43
N ILE A 798 -15.05 -18.74 2.56
CA ILE A 798 -15.69 -20.04 2.70
C ILE A 798 -14.84 -20.84 3.70
N SER A 799 -15.21 -20.80 4.98
CA SER A 799 -14.70 -21.77 5.97
C SER A 799 -15.10 -23.16 5.50
N THR A 800 -14.16 -23.87 4.88
CA THR A 800 -14.31 -25.28 4.55
C THR A 800 -13.86 -26.07 5.76
N TYR A 801 -14.82 -26.64 6.48
CA TYR A 801 -14.57 -27.51 7.62
C TYR A 801 -14.04 -28.86 7.14
N ASP A 802 -12.95 -29.34 7.73
CA ASP A 802 -12.43 -30.69 7.49
C ASP A 802 -13.29 -31.72 8.25
N VAL A 803 -13.66 -32.80 7.56
CA VAL A 803 -14.40 -33.96 8.11
C VAL A 803 -13.46 -35.19 8.16
N GLY A 804 -12.16 -34.97 7.96
CA GLY A 804 -11.10 -35.98 7.87
C GLY A 804 -10.48 -36.37 9.21
N GLN A 805 -10.73 -37.63 9.60
CA GLN A 805 -9.91 -38.49 10.49
C GLN A 805 -9.75 -38.14 11.98
N THR A 806 -10.15 -36.96 12.47
CA THR A 806 -10.29 -36.72 13.93
C THR A 806 -11.76 -36.72 14.35
N LYS A 807 -12.08 -37.43 15.43
CA LYS A 807 -13.48 -37.60 15.89
C LYS A 807 -14.04 -36.24 16.32
N ALA A 808 -15.09 -35.78 15.65
CA ALA A 808 -15.80 -34.56 16.03
C ALA A 808 -16.32 -34.66 17.48
N PRO A 809 -16.44 -33.55 18.22
CA PRO A 809 -16.97 -33.56 19.60
C PRO A 809 -18.34 -34.26 19.72
N ALA A 810 -19.17 -34.18 18.69
CA ALA A 810 -20.48 -34.85 18.65
C ALA A 810 -20.46 -36.35 18.33
N ASP A 811 -19.32 -36.96 17.98
CA ASP A 811 -19.23 -38.36 17.54
C ASP A 811 -19.84 -39.34 18.57
N ALA A 812 -19.57 -39.14 19.86
CA ALA A 812 -20.08 -40.02 20.91
C ALA A 812 -21.62 -39.94 21.05
N ALA A 813 -22.20 -38.74 20.97
CA ALA A 813 -23.65 -38.54 21.08
C ALA A 813 -24.38 -39.06 19.83
N LEU A 814 -23.84 -38.81 18.63
CA LEU A 814 -24.38 -39.31 17.37
C LEU A 814 -24.35 -40.85 17.33
N ARG A 815 -23.26 -41.47 17.79
CA ARG A 815 -23.17 -42.93 17.89
C ARG A 815 -24.22 -43.49 18.85
N GLY A 816 -24.41 -42.88 20.02
CA GLY A 816 -25.46 -43.28 20.95
C GLY A 816 -26.87 -43.18 20.34
N PHE A 817 -27.15 -42.10 19.61
CA PHE A 817 -28.43 -41.90 18.92
C PHE A 817 -28.69 -42.95 17.83
N PHE A 818 -27.75 -43.18 16.92
CA PHE A 818 -27.93 -44.17 15.84
C PHE A 818 -27.89 -45.62 16.33
N GLN A 819 -27.18 -45.92 17.41
CA GLN A 819 -27.24 -47.22 18.08
C GLN A 819 -28.61 -47.48 18.71
N ALA A 820 -29.24 -46.46 19.31
CA ALA A 820 -30.62 -46.56 19.82
C ALA A 820 -31.64 -46.81 18.70
N GLN A 821 -31.31 -46.45 17.46
CA GLN A 821 -32.09 -46.77 16.25
C GLN A 821 -31.75 -48.13 15.62
N GLY A 822 -30.88 -48.92 16.25
CA GLY A 822 -30.53 -50.28 15.81
C GLY A 822 -29.41 -50.35 14.76
N MET A 823 -28.68 -49.27 14.49
CA MET A 823 -27.54 -49.28 13.56
C MET A 823 -26.26 -49.78 14.24
N SER A 824 -25.45 -50.56 13.51
CA SER A 824 -24.17 -51.09 14.01
C SER A 824 -23.12 -51.23 12.90
N GLY A 825 -21.84 -51.35 13.29
CA GLY A 825 -20.72 -51.56 12.37
C GLY A 825 -20.53 -50.42 11.37
N THR A 826 -20.26 -50.77 10.11
CA THR A 826 -19.96 -49.81 9.03
C THR A 826 -21.13 -48.89 8.68
N ALA A 827 -22.37 -49.34 8.89
CA ALA A 827 -23.57 -48.53 8.66
C ALA A 827 -23.69 -47.39 9.68
N LEU A 828 -23.29 -47.65 10.94
CA LEU A 828 -23.23 -46.63 11.99
C LEU A 828 -22.18 -45.56 11.67
N ASP A 829 -20.98 -45.98 11.26
CA ASP A 829 -19.91 -45.04 10.90
C ASP A 829 -20.29 -44.16 9.71
N ALA A 830 -20.93 -44.74 8.69
CA ALA A 830 -21.42 -44.00 7.53
C ALA A 830 -22.53 -43.01 7.90
N ALA A 831 -23.45 -43.38 8.81
CA ALA A 831 -24.52 -42.51 9.28
C ALA A 831 -24.01 -41.32 10.10
N VAL A 832 -23.02 -41.52 10.97
CA VAL A 832 -22.41 -40.46 11.79
C VAL A 832 -21.64 -39.46 10.92
N VAL A 833 -20.85 -39.95 9.96
CA VAL A 833 -20.11 -39.10 9.01
C VAL A 833 -21.06 -38.36 8.08
N GLY A 834 -22.10 -39.02 7.58
CA GLY A 834 -23.14 -38.42 6.75
C GLY A 834 -23.85 -37.29 7.49
N PHE A 835 -24.31 -37.55 8.73
CA PHE A 835 -25.01 -36.56 9.55
C PHE A 835 -24.15 -35.31 9.79
N SER A 836 -22.88 -35.49 10.18
CA SER A 836 -21.97 -34.36 10.44
C SER A 836 -21.70 -33.54 9.18
N ARG A 837 -21.50 -34.21 8.04
CA ARG A 837 -21.31 -33.56 6.73
C ARG A 837 -22.55 -32.76 6.32
N ASP A 838 -23.74 -33.33 6.48
CA ASP A 838 -25.00 -32.68 6.09
C ASP A 838 -25.26 -31.45 6.95
N ALA A 839 -25.04 -31.53 8.27
CA ALA A 839 -25.21 -30.40 9.19
C ALA A 839 -24.24 -29.25 8.87
N LEU A 840 -22.96 -29.55 8.62
CA LEU A 840 -21.97 -28.56 8.18
C LEU A 840 -22.36 -27.96 6.81
N GLY A 841 -22.83 -28.80 5.88
CA GLY A 841 -23.26 -28.37 4.55
C GLY A 841 -24.47 -27.43 4.57
N HIS A 842 -25.50 -27.76 5.34
CA HIS A 842 -26.68 -26.90 5.50
C HIS A 842 -26.32 -25.54 6.12
N SER A 843 -25.49 -25.55 7.16
CA SER A 843 -25.00 -24.33 7.81
C SER A 843 -24.19 -23.44 6.85
N GLN A 844 -23.30 -24.04 6.06
CA GLN A 844 -22.47 -23.31 5.10
C GLN A 844 -23.32 -22.70 3.97
N ARG A 845 -24.27 -23.45 3.40
CA ARG A 845 -25.16 -22.93 2.35
C ARG A 845 -26.10 -21.84 2.88
N ALA A 846 -26.58 -21.98 4.12
CA ALA A 846 -27.32 -20.91 4.79
C ALA A 846 -26.47 -19.64 4.90
N LEU A 847 -25.20 -19.75 5.32
CA LEU A 847 -24.30 -18.60 5.40
C LEU A 847 -24.08 -17.93 4.03
N GLN A 848 -23.92 -18.72 2.96
CA GLN A 848 -23.79 -18.20 1.60
C GLN A 848 -25.01 -17.39 1.17
N HIS A 849 -26.23 -17.89 1.41
CA HIS A 849 -27.46 -17.18 1.08
C HIS A 849 -27.68 -15.93 1.94
N ALA A 850 -27.36 -15.99 3.24
CA ALA A 850 -27.41 -14.81 4.12
C ALA A 850 -26.43 -13.72 3.67
N SER A 851 -25.22 -14.11 3.24
CA SER A 851 -24.22 -13.18 2.69
C SER A 851 -24.69 -12.55 1.39
N ALA A 852 -25.32 -13.33 0.50
CA ALA A 852 -25.89 -12.83 -0.75
C ALA A 852 -27.02 -11.81 -0.50
N LEU A 853 -27.90 -12.07 0.48
CA LEU A 853 -28.96 -11.14 0.88
C LEU A 853 -28.40 -9.84 1.46
N ASN A 854 -27.39 -9.94 2.33
CA ASN A 854 -26.73 -8.76 2.88
C ASN A 854 -26.10 -7.91 1.76
N ARG A 855 -25.39 -8.52 0.81
CA ARG A 855 -24.83 -7.84 -0.37
C ARG A 855 -25.91 -7.12 -1.18
N LEU A 856 -27.03 -7.80 -1.48
CA LEU A 856 -28.15 -7.18 -2.20
C LEU A 856 -28.79 -6.02 -1.44
N GLY A 857 -28.72 -6.01 -0.10
CA GLY A 857 -29.23 -4.93 0.75
C GLY A 857 -28.24 -3.78 0.98
N SER A 858 -26.94 -4.05 1.01
CA SER A 858 -25.90 -3.05 1.30
C SER A 858 -25.40 -2.31 0.07
N THR A 859 -25.42 -2.96 -1.10
CA THR A 859 -24.85 -2.42 -2.34
C THR A 859 -25.73 -1.36 -2.99
N PHE A 860 -27.05 -1.43 -2.83
CA PHE A 860 -27.99 -0.51 -3.50
C PHE A 860 -28.70 0.40 -2.48
N PRO A 861 -28.25 1.66 -2.26
CA PRO A 861 -28.93 2.56 -1.35
C PRO A 861 -30.37 2.88 -1.81
N ILE A 862 -31.22 3.19 -0.83
CA ILE A 862 -32.69 3.34 -0.94
C ILE A 862 -33.14 4.33 -2.03
N PHE A 863 -32.29 5.31 -2.37
CA PHE A 863 -32.58 6.30 -3.41
C PHE A 863 -32.41 5.72 -4.81
N GLU A 864 -31.38 4.90 -5.06
CA GLU A 864 -31.03 4.42 -6.40
C GLU A 864 -32.04 3.42 -6.96
N LEU A 865 -32.55 2.50 -6.13
CA LEU A 865 -33.59 1.54 -6.53
C LEU A 865 -34.88 2.22 -7.05
N GLY A 866 -35.17 3.45 -6.61
CA GLY A 866 -36.31 4.24 -7.07
C GLY A 866 -36.16 4.83 -8.48
N TYR A 867 -34.93 4.95 -8.98
CA TYR A 867 -34.61 5.50 -10.31
C TYR A 867 -34.18 4.45 -11.34
N VAL A 868 -33.90 3.22 -10.89
CA VAL A 868 -33.62 2.06 -11.74
C VAL A 868 -34.86 1.67 -12.55
N SER A 869 -34.67 1.22 -13.79
CA SER A 869 -35.74 0.79 -14.68
C SER A 869 -36.54 -0.40 -14.13
N LEU A 870 -37.81 -0.47 -14.53
CA LEU A 870 -38.74 -1.53 -14.12
C LEU A 870 -38.21 -2.97 -14.36
N PRO A 871 -37.52 -3.30 -15.48
CA PRO A 871 -36.95 -4.63 -15.68
C PRO A 871 -35.85 -4.97 -14.66
N SER A 872 -34.97 -4.02 -14.34
CA SER A 872 -33.89 -4.21 -13.36
C SER A 872 -34.43 -4.31 -11.94
N GLN A 873 -35.49 -3.54 -11.61
CA GLN A 873 -36.22 -3.73 -10.35
C GLN A 873 -36.79 -5.14 -10.23
N GLN A 874 -37.39 -5.70 -11.29
CA GLN A 874 -37.89 -7.08 -11.30
C GLN A 874 -36.79 -8.13 -11.14
N GLN A 875 -35.62 -7.94 -11.76
CA GLN A 875 -34.48 -8.83 -11.58
C GLN A 875 -33.97 -8.84 -10.14
N TRP A 876 -33.90 -7.65 -9.52
CA TRP A 876 -33.51 -7.51 -8.11
C TRP A 876 -34.52 -8.19 -7.18
N THR A 877 -35.83 -7.99 -7.38
CA THR A 877 -36.87 -8.64 -6.54
C THR A 877 -36.85 -10.16 -6.67
N GLU A 878 -36.58 -10.69 -7.86
CA GLU A 878 -36.45 -12.12 -8.10
C GLU A 878 -35.22 -12.73 -7.42
N LEU A 879 -34.08 -12.04 -7.43
CA LEU A 879 -32.87 -12.43 -6.70
C LEU A 879 -33.11 -12.50 -5.20
N VAL A 880 -33.72 -11.47 -4.63
CA VAL A 880 -34.05 -11.41 -3.20
C VAL A 880 -34.98 -12.56 -2.83
N ALA A 881 -36.02 -12.82 -3.62
CA ALA A 881 -36.94 -13.93 -3.38
C ALA A 881 -36.23 -15.30 -3.40
N LYS A 882 -35.37 -15.53 -4.41
CA LYS A 882 -34.66 -16.80 -4.55
C LYS A 882 -33.72 -17.08 -3.39
N HIS A 883 -32.88 -16.12 -3.00
CA HIS A 883 -31.93 -16.32 -1.89
C HIS A 883 -32.62 -16.47 -0.54
N THR A 884 -33.73 -15.75 -0.32
CA THR A 884 -34.45 -15.85 0.95
C THR A 884 -35.15 -17.20 1.08
N MET A 885 -35.79 -17.68 0.01
CA MET A 885 -36.37 -19.03 -0.01
C MET A 885 -35.31 -20.12 0.20
N ALA A 886 -34.15 -20.00 -0.46
CA ALA A 886 -33.06 -20.97 -0.31
C ALA A 886 -32.46 -20.96 1.10
N LEU A 887 -32.27 -19.78 1.70
CA LEU A 887 -31.85 -19.62 3.08
C LEU A 887 -32.82 -20.30 4.06
N GLU A 888 -34.12 -20.06 3.89
CA GLU A 888 -35.16 -20.66 4.71
C GLU A 888 -35.16 -22.19 4.61
N VAL A 889 -34.98 -22.74 3.40
CA VAL A 889 -34.89 -24.19 3.18
C VAL A 889 -33.68 -24.79 3.91
N GLU A 890 -32.50 -24.18 3.80
CA GLU A 890 -31.28 -24.69 4.45
C GLU A 890 -31.35 -24.59 5.99
N LEU A 891 -31.87 -23.47 6.53
CA LEU A 891 -32.07 -23.32 7.97
C LEU A 891 -33.11 -24.29 8.52
N ARG A 892 -34.19 -24.55 7.77
CA ARG A 892 -35.21 -25.55 8.15
C ARG A 892 -34.65 -26.97 8.11
N ALA A 893 -33.89 -27.32 7.07
CA ALA A 893 -33.25 -28.63 6.98
C ALA A 893 -32.27 -28.87 8.14
N LEU A 894 -31.46 -27.86 8.51
CA LEU A 894 -30.58 -27.94 9.67
C LEU A 894 -31.38 -28.08 10.99
N HIS A 895 -32.48 -27.33 11.14
CA HIS A 895 -33.34 -27.44 12.32
C HIS A 895 -33.96 -28.83 12.45
N ASP A 896 -34.56 -29.34 11.38
CA ASP A 896 -35.20 -30.67 11.34
C ASP A 896 -34.19 -31.80 11.59
N GLN A 897 -32.94 -31.61 11.13
CA GLN A 897 -31.86 -32.56 11.37
C GLN A 897 -31.40 -32.57 12.85
N LEU A 898 -31.37 -31.42 13.54
CA LEU A 898 -30.94 -31.30 14.94
C LEU A 898 -32.06 -31.56 15.96
N ALA A 899 -33.33 -31.40 15.57
CA ALA A 899 -34.48 -31.57 16.45
C ALA A 899 -34.57 -32.95 17.14
N PRO A 900 -34.26 -34.09 16.49
CA PRO A 900 -34.28 -35.42 17.12
C PRO A 900 -33.23 -35.61 18.22
N LEU A 901 -32.17 -34.81 18.22
CA LEU A 901 -31.10 -34.84 19.22
C LEU A 901 -31.39 -33.96 20.44
N THR A 902 -32.48 -33.19 20.41
CA THR A 902 -32.85 -32.25 21.48
C THR A 902 -33.88 -32.90 22.43
N PRO A 903 -33.62 -32.96 23.76
CA PRO A 903 -34.55 -33.58 24.70
C PRO A 903 -35.91 -32.86 24.75
N LEU A 904 -36.99 -33.65 24.85
CA LEU A 904 -38.40 -33.19 24.84
C LEU A 904 -38.75 -32.05 25.81
N ARG A 905 -37.96 -31.84 26.87
CA ARG A 905 -38.18 -30.77 27.87
C ARG A 905 -37.80 -29.37 27.36
N ASP A 906 -37.04 -29.29 26.27
CA ASP A 906 -36.53 -28.05 25.66
C ASP A 906 -37.19 -27.70 24.32
N GLN A 907 -38.17 -28.49 23.87
CA GLN A 907 -38.90 -28.30 22.61
C GLN A 907 -40.03 -27.25 22.70
N GLN A 908 -40.13 -26.48 23.78
CA GLN A 908 -41.13 -25.41 23.87
C GLN A 908 -40.71 -24.22 22.98
N PRO A 909 -41.50 -23.87 21.94
CA PRO A 909 -41.22 -22.71 21.12
C PRO A 909 -41.29 -21.46 22.00
N SER A 910 -40.24 -20.63 21.94
CA SER A 910 -40.27 -19.29 22.52
C SER A 910 -41.41 -18.49 21.91
N ILE A 911 -42.39 -18.14 22.75
CA ILE A 911 -43.57 -17.38 22.36
C ILE A 911 -43.15 -15.96 21.94
N GLY A 912 -43.19 -15.73 20.64
CA GLY A 912 -43.51 -14.47 19.92
C GLY A 912 -43.00 -13.15 20.51
N GLN A 913 -41.83 -12.71 20.06
CA GLN A 913 -41.69 -11.31 19.66
C GLN A 913 -42.09 -11.24 18.19
N THR A 914 -43.26 -10.67 17.91
CA THR A 914 -43.62 -10.23 16.56
C THR A 914 -42.70 -9.09 16.18
N ASN A 915 -41.66 -9.38 15.41
CA ASN A 915 -40.87 -8.33 14.78
C ASN A 915 -41.79 -7.55 13.81
N PRO A 916 -41.56 -6.23 13.67
CA PRO A 916 -42.34 -5.43 12.73
C PRO A 916 -42.15 -5.95 11.31
N ALA A 917 -43.25 -6.05 10.55
CA ALA A 917 -43.22 -6.44 9.15
C ALA A 917 -42.26 -5.54 8.36
N ILE A 918 -41.49 -6.14 7.45
CA ILE A 918 -40.61 -5.39 6.55
C ILE A 918 -41.48 -4.66 5.54
N GLU A 919 -41.45 -3.33 5.55
CA GLU A 919 -42.27 -2.50 4.65
C GLU A 919 -41.41 -1.73 3.64
N ASN A 920 -40.11 -1.58 3.91
CA ASN A 920 -39.21 -0.81 3.05
C ASN A 920 -37.82 -1.46 2.84
N PRO A 921 -37.10 -1.12 1.75
CA PRO A 921 -35.76 -1.62 1.47
C PRO A 921 -34.72 -1.33 2.57
N ALA A 922 -34.91 -0.26 3.35
CA ALA A 922 -34.02 0.10 4.46
C ALA A 922 -34.14 -0.85 5.66
N GLN A 923 -35.34 -1.38 5.91
CA GLN A 923 -35.62 -2.41 6.90
C GLN A 923 -35.09 -3.76 6.40
N PHE A 924 -35.25 -4.06 5.10
CA PHE A 924 -34.66 -5.24 4.47
C PHE A 924 -33.14 -5.29 4.65
N ALA A 925 -32.41 -4.22 4.30
CA ALA A 925 -30.95 -4.19 4.44
C ALA A 925 -30.47 -4.39 5.89
N ARG A 926 -31.18 -3.77 6.86
CA ARG A 926 -30.87 -3.94 8.29
C ARG A 926 -31.14 -5.36 8.78
N GLN A 927 -32.26 -5.95 8.39
CA GLN A 927 -32.60 -7.33 8.77
C GLN A 927 -31.68 -8.35 8.09
N ALA A 928 -31.31 -8.15 6.82
CA ALA A 928 -30.36 -9.00 6.12
C ALA A 928 -28.97 -9.01 6.81
N ASN A 929 -28.51 -7.84 7.27
CA ASN A 929 -27.26 -7.73 8.04
C ASN A 929 -27.36 -8.44 9.41
N GLN A 930 -28.47 -8.26 10.13
CA GLN A 930 -28.71 -8.96 11.40
C GLN A 930 -28.76 -10.49 11.21
N LEU A 931 -29.40 -10.96 10.14
CA LEU A 931 -29.51 -12.37 9.81
C LEU A 931 -28.15 -12.97 9.42
N LEU A 932 -27.30 -12.22 8.70
CA LEU A 932 -25.93 -12.62 8.41
C LEU A 932 -25.14 -12.83 9.70
N GLY A 933 -25.20 -11.91 10.65
CA GLY A 933 -24.53 -12.05 11.96
C GLY A 933 -24.98 -13.32 12.70
N LYS A 934 -26.30 -13.55 12.80
CA LYS A 934 -26.85 -14.77 13.43
C LYS A 934 -26.41 -16.05 12.71
N THR A 935 -26.34 -16.02 11.37
CA THR A 935 -25.94 -17.19 10.56
C THR A 935 -24.43 -17.45 10.64
N GLN A 936 -23.61 -16.42 10.81
CA GLN A 936 -22.17 -16.55 11.08
C GLN A 936 -21.92 -17.22 12.44
N ASP A 937 -22.64 -16.80 13.48
CA ASP A 937 -22.55 -17.40 14.81
C ASP A 937 -23.06 -18.84 14.84
N LEU A 938 -24.17 -19.12 14.13
CA LEU A 938 -24.68 -20.47 13.91
C LEU A 938 -23.62 -21.33 13.21
N ASN A 939 -23.01 -20.83 12.14
CA ASN A 939 -21.99 -21.58 11.40
C ASN A 939 -20.72 -21.87 12.21
N ARG A 940 -20.32 -20.94 13.08
CA ARG A 940 -19.22 -21.17 14.02
C ARG A 940 -19.56 -22.26 15.04
N THR A 941 -20.79 -22.24 15.55
CA THR A 941 -21.27 -23.20 16.56
C THR A 941 -21.48 -24.60 15.97
N VAL A 942 -22.05 -24.72 14.78
CA VAL A 942 -22.16 -26.00 14.06
C VAL A 942 -20.76 -26.53 13.72
N GLY A 943 -19.84 -25.66 13.32
CA GLY A 943 -18.43 -25.99 13.12
C GLY A 943 -17.76 -26.57 14.36
N SER A 944 -17.93 -25.97 15.53
CA SER A 944 -17.33 -26.47 16.78
C SER A 944 -17.91 -27.80 17.27
N ILE A 945 -19.15 -28.13 16.89
CA ILE A 945 -19.83 -29.38 17.29
C ILE A 945 -19.52 -30.53 16.33
N PHE A 946 -19.50 -30.27 15.02
CA PHE A 946 -19.49 -31.30 13.97
C PHE A 946 -18.21 -31.34 13.13
N ALA A 947 -17.34 -30.33 13.19
CA ALA A 947 -16.03 -30.36 12.52
C ALA A 947 -14.94 -30.90 13.44
N SER A 948 -13.85 -31.37 12.84
CA SER A 948 -12.73 -31.95 13.57
C SER A 948 -11.67 -30.88 13.89
N GLY A 949 -11.53 -30.51 15.17
CA GLY A 949 -10.56 -29.53 15.67
C GLY A 949 -10.41 -29.56 17.20
N GLN A 950 -9.18 -29.32 17.67
CA GLN A 950 -8.60 -29.34 19.03
C GLN A 950 -9.50 -29.68 20.24
N GLU A 951 -9.02 -30.59 21.10
CA GLU A 951 -9.59 -30.86 22.43
C GLU A 951 -9.83 -29.54 23.19
N PRO A 952 -11.05 -29.28 23.69
CA PRO A 952 -11.32 -28.10 24.49
C PRO A 952 -10.54 -28.17 25.81
N GLU A 953 -9.78 -27.10 26.13
CA GLU A 953 -9.01 -26.94 27.37
C GLU A 953 -9.90 -26.91 28.64
N GLU A 954 -11.22 -26.81 28.48
CA GLU A 954 -12.22 -26.93 29.55
C GLU A 954 -13.38 -27.84 29.14
N GLN A 955 -13.83 -28.69 30.07
CA GLN A 955 -14.98 -29.57 29.86
C GLN A 955 -16.21 -28.76 29.43
N PRO A 956 -16.71 -28.92 28.19
CA PRO A 956 -17.86 -28.15 27.73
C PRO A 956 -19.11 -28.52 28.56
N PRO A 957 -20.07 -27.58 28.72
CA PRO A 957 -21.40 -27.93 29.20
C PRO A 957 -21.93 -29.09 28.34
N GLY A 958 -22.58 -30.08 28.96
CA GLY A 958 -22.88 -31.37 28.34
C GLY A 958 -23.35 -31.22 26.90
N LEU A 959 -22.74 -31.96 25.98
CA LEU A 959 -22.90 -31.82 24.52
C LEU A 959 -24.37 -31.72 24.08
N ASP A 960 -25.28 -32.40 24.79
CA ASP A 960 -26.73 -32.33 24.59
C ASP A 960 -27.31 -30.92 24.80
N SER A 961 -26.77 -30.15 25.75
CA SER A 961 -27.14 -28.75 26.01
C SER A 961 -26.64 -27.79 24.92
N LEU A 962 -25.48 -28.07 24.31
CA LEU A 962 -24.94 -27.30 23.19
C LEU A 962 -25.72 -27.57 21.91
N VAL A 963 -26.10 -28.82 21.64
CA VAL A 963 -26.97 -29.17 20.50
C VAL A 963 -28.36 -28.53 20.66
N ALA A 964 -28.92 -28.56 21.87
CA ALA A 964 -30.19 -27.89 22.18
C ALA A 964 -30.11 -26.36 22.04
N ALA A 965 -29.02 -25.74 22.52
CA ALA A 965 -28.79 -24.31 22.36
C ALA A 965 -28.62 -23.91 20.88
N THR A 966 -27.90 -24.73 20.11
CA THR A 966 -27.70 -24.53 18.67
C THR A 966 -29.02 -24.64 17.91
N SER A 967 -29.85 -25.64 18.21
CA SER A 967 -31.19 -25.80 17.62
C SER A 967 -32.10 -24.59 17.88
N LYS A 968 -32.04 -24.02 19.10
CA LYS A 968 -32.78 -22.80 19.49
C LYS A 968 -32.23 -21.51 18.87
N ALA A 969 -30.94 -21.48 18.51
CA ALA A 969 -30.29 -20.30 17.93
C ALA A 969 -30.50 -20.16 16.41
N ILE A 970 -31.12 -21.14 15.74
CA ILE A 970 -31.43 -21.08 14.31
C ILE A 970 -32.43 -19.94 14.04
N PRO A 971 -32.09 -18.93 13.23
CA PRO A 971 -32.93 -17.74 13.00
C PRO A 971 -34.04 -18.01 11.95
N LEU A 972 -34.88 -19.02 12.21
CA LEU A 972 -35.90 -19.46 11.25
C LEU A 972 -37.03 -18.44 11.10
N GLN A 973 -37.41 -17.75 12.18
CA GLN A 973 -38.50 -16.77 12.15
C GLN A 973 -38.13 -15.57 11.28
N GLU A 974 -36.92 -15.04 11.44
CA GLU A 974 -36.41 -13.91 10.67
C GLU A 974 -36.24 -14.26 9.18
N ALA A 975 -35.85 -15.51 8.87
CA ALA A 975 -35.79 -15.99 7.49
C ALA A 975 -37.20 -16.06 6.85
N VAL A 976 -38.21 -16.55 7.58
CA VAL A 976 -39.61 -16.60 7.10
C VAL A 976 -40.19 -15.20 6.89
N GLU A 977 -39.89 -14.25 7.78
CA GLU A 977 -40.31 -12.85 7.65
C GLU A 977 -39.74 -12.21 6.38
N LEU A 978 -38.45 -12.39 6.11
CA LEU A 978 -37.82 -11.95 4.87
C LEU A 978 -38.43 -12.65 3.64
N THR A 979 -38.75 -13.95 3.71
CA THR A 979 -39.37 -14.67 2.58
C THR A 979 -40.73 -14.08 2.27
N SER A 980 -41.53 -13.81 3.31
CA SER A 980 -42.87 -13.25 3.16
C SER A 980 -42.83 -11.86 2.49
N PHE A 981 -41.87 -11.03 2.87
CA PHE A 981 -41.62 -9.73 2.25
C PHE A 981 -41.21 -9.88 0.78
N ALA A 982 -40.25 -10.76 0.49
CA ALA A 982 -39.76 -10.96 -0.88
C ALA A 982 -40.86 -11.49 -1.82
N VAL A 983 -41.74 -12.37 -1.32
CA VAL A 983 -42.90 -12.88 -2.07
C VAL A 983 -43.91 -11.76 -2.35
N GLN A 984 -44.21 -10.92 -1.36
CA GLN A 984 -45.09 -9.76 -1.55
C GLN A 984 -44.51 -8.78 -2.58
N LEU A 985 -43.21 -8.48 -2.46
CA LEU A 985 -42.49 -7.56 -3.34
C LEU A 985 -42.49 -8.04 -4.80
N ASN A 986 -42.26 -9.35 -5.01
CA ASN A 986 -42.29 -9.97 -6.34
C ASN A 986 -43.72 -10.01 -6.93
N ALA A 987 -44.73 -10.27 -6.09
CA ALA A 987 -46.14 -10.23 -6.51
C ALA A 987 -46.58 -8.83 -6.95
N SER A 988 -46.23 -7.79 -6.19
CA SER A 988 -46.52 -6.39 -6.53
C SER A 988 -45.83 -5.95 -7.84
N GLY A 989 -44.57 -6.35 -8.05
CA GLY A 989 -43.82 -6.07 -9.28
C GLY A 989 -44.39 -6.75 -10.54
N ARG A 990 -45.01 -7.93 -10.40
CA ARG A 990 -45.69 -8.65 -11.48
C ARG A 990 -47.07 -8.06 -11.80
N THR A 991 -47.82 -7.58 -10.81
CA THR A 991 -49.13 -6.93 -11.06
C THR A 991 -48.99 -5.58 -11.77
N ALA A 992 -47.95 -4.80 -11.47
CA ALA A 992 -47.72 -3.50 -12.11
C ALA A 992 -47.33 -3.60 -13.60
N SER A 993 -46.65 -4.68 -14.01
CA SER A 993 -46.29 -4.94 -15.41
C SER A 993 -47.47 -5.46 -16.25
N ILE A 994 -48.35 -6.28 -15.66
CA ILE A 994 -49.53 -6.85 -16.35
C ILE A 994 -50.60 -5.77 -16.61
N SER A 995 -50.86 -4.86 -15.66
CA SER A 995 -51.86 -3.79 -15.85
C SER A 995 -51.50 -2.76 -16.93
N ARG A 996 -50.22 -2.59 -17.27
CA ARG A 996 -49.75 -1.66 -18.33
C ARG A 996 -49.70 -2.27 -19.74
N GLN A 997 -49.49 -3.59 -19.85
CA GLN A 997 -49.55 -4.27 -21.17
C GLN A 997 -50.98 -4.29 -21.73
N GLN A 998 -52.00 -4.27 -20.87
CA GLN A 998 -53.41 -4.14 -21.29
C GLN A 998 -53.83 -2.70 -21.69
N SER A 999 -52.97 -1.70 -21.51
CA SER A 999 -53.29 -0.27 -21.80
C SER A 999 -52.51 0.33 -22.99
N ARG A 1000 -51.94 -0.50 -23.89
CA ARG A 1000 -51.41 -0.01 -25.18
C ARG A 1000 -52.55 0.14 -26.19
N PRO A 1001 -52.85 1.35 -26.71
CA PRO A 1001 -53.89 1.52 -27.72
C PRO A 1001 -53.39 1.05 -29.09
N ASP A 1002 -54.22 0.28 -29.80
CA ASP A 1002 -54.02 -0.14 -31.19
C ASP A 1002 -53.73 1.08 -32.08
N LYS A 1003 -52.54 1.09 -32.70
CA LYS A 1003 -52.20 2.07 -33.74
C LYS A 1003 -52.90 1.66 -35.03
N GLN A 1004 -53.96 2.40 -35.36
CA GLN A 1004 -54.59 2.45 -36.68
C GLN A 1004 -53.57 2.79 -37.77
N THR A 1005 -53.58 2.00 -38.83
CA THR A 1005 -52.93 2.23 -40.13
C THR A 1005 -53.56 3.43 -40.86
N PRO A 1006 -52.78 4.33 -41.48
CA PRO A 1006 -53.34 5.28 -42.43
C PRO A 1006 -53.28 4.70 -43.86
N ASN A 1007 -54.45 4.66 -44.50
CA ASN A 1007 -54.59 4.51 -45.95
C ASN A 1007 -54.20 5.81 -46.66
N GLN A 1008 -53.48 5.69 -47.78
CA GLN A 1008 -53.42 6.66 -48.87
C GLN A 1008 -54.81 6.81 -49.55
N PRO A 1009 -55.08 7.87 -50.35
CA PRO A 1009 -54.16 8.90 -50.88
C PRO A 1009 -54.35 10.32 -50.34
#